data_AF-A0A179I2L0-F1
#
_entry.id   AF-A0A179I2L0-F1
#
_cell.length_a   1.000
_cell.length_b   1.000
_cell.length_c   1.000
_cell.angle_alpha   90.00
_cell.angle_beta   90.00
_cell.angle_gamma   90.00
#
_symmetry.space_group_name_H-M   'P 1'
#
loop_
_entity.id
_entity.type
_entity.pdbx_description
1 polymer ?
#
loop_
_entity_poly.entity_id
_entity_poly.type
_entity_poly.pdbx_seq_one_letter_code
_entity_poly.pdbx_strand_id
1 'polypeptide(L)'
;MDHLPLPQDPTFPTPDTPYLSSEDWDCGPFRTYLNRKYENLGLSEAPQLSTSGLLTLPLQRIFDAIPAAKLQSFVQTWLFFGLLAEFLSLNELEDGSRVISLDQARDEMAGLYREFSKESDNRKVLTSIPVLTKTDLFTERVRLAGDIAPRFHYLHGCLTRSVLIINNSSHQLDFSMRYSMASLGELFMTTLYAASHLVVPKVVLPSAGFNWFRDYLKEGGDVERQMLGFGWCPSEIEKLRNLFQGVSSLHYVTRLRPRTEPGDHLDCTHYACRAFQIDIARYKPRHVTRDCTCDDVSVDETELTQILKTTKSYPVLRIDTGTTNGQETVDITMETYEPGIKYIALSHVWADGLGNPRSNALPSCQLVRISSTVAELNRALNESDDSGSEYRVWVDTICCPVELDGKAIALERIAEVYKNSAHVLVLDSSLTCLNTETCDLAERLLRTFSCSAWMRRLWTLQEAILPDNICIQFQDKAVASADLLRDLYMAGMKDMRLLRIWQDLLNEFNFLQNFQAASRSLEDSFLNPQLVMLQRAIHFRTVSVQSDEPLCIAVLMSLEIKGLTALTDGEQRMARVWAALAETLGGISTSLVFYLEETLSLKGWRWAPKSLLGSLGEDSTMGMDERSLRFAVPLPITPLSLGTPTPRGLRMRGAGGYLRVAPLRENFDAEPWKGVTKRVIEAHVLIYRESTKEWFRIADWHRSRKLASWSDEERQAYDEKLPCPLFNCIKSNNAALILKDIDADAEVMVGILGKAQECVDDDGEQTAVLFERERTVMCWRLGPRDLALLNKVMAISNRLADDPVTANLLACGQEASPERDECLAEVKKWLQTTVDHEWKNDPEFAQLVGDIMGDDMEGSVWPLIVVEYSNIIYMNDLAEDQVWFVD
;
A
#
# COMPACT_ATOMS: atom_id res chain seq x y z
N MET A 1 -17.44 20.27 -2.88
CA MET A 1 -16.06 20.04 -2.38
C MET A 1 -15.34 21.32 -2.01
N ASP A 2 -15.95 22.50 -2.21
CA ASP A 2 -15.30 23.81 -2.04
C ASP A 2 -14.97 24.20 -0.58
N HIS A 3 -15.40 23.40 0.40
CA HIS A 3 -14.95 23.52 1.79
C HIS A 3 -13.61 22.82 2.05
N LEU A 4 -13.14 21.93 1.17
CA LEU A 4 -11.87 21.23 1.37
C LEU A 4 -10.71 22.24 1.43
N PRO A 5 -9.70 21.99 2.27
CA PRO A 5 -8.58 22.92 2.40
C PRO A 5 -7.72 22.90 1.13
N LEU A 6 -7.20 24.06 0.75
CA LEU A 6 -6.32 24.24 -0.41
C LEU A 6 -4.98 24.85 0.03
N PRO A 7 -3.87 24.51 -0.65
CA PRO A 7 -2.63 25.27 -0.47
C PRO A 7 -2.79 26.69 -1.01
N GLN A 8 -1.85 27.57 -0.63
CA GLN A 8 -1.88 28.99 -1.04
C GLN A 8 -1.82 29.19 -2.56
N ASP A 9 -1.08 28.34 -3.27
CA ASP A 9 -0.94 28.33 -4.73
C ASP A 9 -1.28 26.93 -5.29
N PRO A 10 -2.57 26.60 -5.46
CA PRO A 10 -2.99 25.30 -5.95
C PRO A 10 -2.69 25.16 -7.45
N THR A 11 -2.14 24.01 -7.85
CA THR A 11 -1.77 23.74 -9.26
C THR A 11 -2.96 23.63 -10.20
N PHE A 12 -4.10 23.15 -9.72
CA PHE A 12 -5.34 23.03 -10.48
C PHE A 12 -6.57 23.25 -9.60
N PRO A 13 -7.69 23.75 -10.17
CA PRO A 13 -8.87 24.11 -9.40
C PRO A 13 -9.59 22.90 -8.80
N THR A 14 -10.43 23.16 -7.80
CA THR A 14 -11.41 22.19 -7.31
C THR A 14 -12.61 22.20 -8.26
N PRO A 15 -13.02 21.06 -8.82
CA PRO A 15 -14.13 21.03 -9.77
C PRO A 15 -15.45 21.34 -9.05
N ASP A 16 -16.31 22.08 -9.72
CA ASP A 16 -17.66 22.35 -9.26
C ASP A 16 -18.51 21.06 -9.24
N THR A 17 -19.41 20.98 -8.26
CA THR A 17 -20.34 19.85 -8.12
C THR A 17 -21.73 20.31 -8.56
N PRO A 18 -22.35 19.68 -9.58
CA PRO A 18 -23.68 20.08 -10.04
C PRO A 18 -24.76 19.82 -8.98
N TYR A 19 -25.76 20.71 -8.89
CA TYR A 19 -26.98 20.46 -8.13
C TYR A 19 -27.92 19.60 -8.99
N LEU A 20 -28.15 18.34 -8.58
CA LEU A 20 -28.93 17.34 -9.31
C LEU A 20 -30.20 16.89 -8.59
N SER A 21 -30.34 17.17 -7.29
CA SER A 21 -31.52 16.80 -6.49
C SER A 21 -32.83 17.21 -7.17
N SER A 22 -33.63 16.22 -7.55
CA SER A 22 -34.92 16.39 -8.22
C SER A 22 -36.12 16.38 -7.27
N GLU A 23 -35.92 15.94 -6.02
CA GLU A 23 -36.92 15.97 -4.96
C GLU A 23 -36.32 16.56 -3.68
N ASP A 24 -37.18 17.20 -2.88
CA ASP A 24 -36.82 17.65 -1.55
C ASP A 24 -36.73 16.46 -0.58
N TRP A 25 -35.73 16.51 0.30
CA TRP A 25 -35.60 15.65 1.47
C TRP A 25 -36.88 15.64 2.32
N ASP A 26 -37.33 14.44 2.71
CA ASP A 26 -38.62 14.22 3.36
C ASP A 26 -38.62 14.48 4.89
N CYS A 27 -37.46 14.85 5.46
CA CYS A 27 -37.24 14.99 6.90
C CYS A 27 -37.62 13.74 7.72
N GLY A 28 -37.63 12.57 7.09
CA GLY A 28 -37.85 11.27 7.75
C GLY A 28 -36.55 10.63 8.24
N PRO A 29 -36.61 9.42 8.83
CA PRO A 29 -35.42 8.76 9.37
C PRO A 29 -34.38 8.47 8.28
N PHE A 30 -33.13 8.87 8.50
CA PHE A 30 -32.06 8.81 7.49
C PHE A 30 -31.83 7.38 6.95
N ARG A 31 -31.76 6.38 7.85
CA ARG A 31 -31.36 5.01 7.50
C ARG A 31 -32.39 4.29 6.64
N THR A 32 -33.67 4.65 6.74
CA THR A 32 -34.77 3.97 6.02
C THR A 32 -35.15 4.65 4.71
N TYR A 33 -34.41 5.67 4.26
CA TYR A 33 -34.76 6.43 3.04
C TYR A 33 -34.88 5.54 1.80
N LEU A 34 -33.95 4.61 1.58
CA LEU A 34 -34.05 3.65 0.47
C LEU A 34 -35.34 2.83 0.53
N ASN A 35 -35.75 2.38 1.71
CA ASN A 35 -36.99 1.61 1.89
C ASN A 35 -38.24 2.44 1.58
N ARG A 36 -38.18 3.76 1.75
CA ARG A 36 -39.29 4.67 1.47
C ARG A 36 -39.37 5.08 0.00
N LYS A 37 -38.26 5.00 -0.73
CA LYS A 37 -38.09 5.65 -2.04
C LYS A 37 -37.58 4.70 -3.15
N TYR A 38 -37.48 3.40 -2.89
CA TYR A 38 -36.99 2.41 -3.87
C TYR A 38 -37.81 2.42 -5.18
N GLU A 39 -39.12 2.66 -5.10
CA GLU A 39 -40.00 2.76 -6.28
C GLU A 39 -39.59 3.92 -7.21
N ASN A 40 -39.09 5.03 -6.65
CA ASN A 40 -38.60 6.17 -7.44
C ASN A 40 -37.35 5.81 -8.26
N LEU A 41 -36.60 4.80 -7.80
CA LEU A 41 -35.45 4.24 -8.51
C LEU A 41 -35.84 3.19 -9.56
N GLY A 42 -37.12 2.81 -9.62
CA GLY A 42 -37.62 1.76 -10.51
C GLY A 42 -37.39 0.35 -9.98
N LEU A 43 -37.13 0.20 -8.68
CA LEU A 43 -36.97 -1.11 -8.04
C LEU A 43 -38.35 -1.68 -7.67
N SER A 44 -38.54 -2.99 -7.83
CA SER A 44 -39.78 -3.68 -7.47
C SER A 44 -39.94 -3.94 -5.98
N GLU A 45 -38.83 -4.05 -5.25
CA GLU A 45 -38.79 -4.30 -3.80
C GLU A 45 -37.65 -3.51 -3.15
N ALA A 46 -37.81 -3.19 -1.86
CA ALA A 46 -36.81 -2.49 -1.08
C ALA A 46 -35.58 -3.39 -0.81
N PRO A 47 -34.36 -2.97 -1.17
CA PRO A 47 -33.15 -3.72 -0.85
C PRO A 47 -32.95 -3.88 0.65
N GLN A 48 -32.72 -5.11 1.13
CA GLN A 48 -32.34 -5.35 2.52
C GLN A 48 -30.88 -4.96 2.75
N LEU A 49 -30.66 -3.73 3.22
CA LEU A 49 -29.34 -3.27 3.67
C LEU A 49 -29.02 -3.92 5.03
N SER A 50 -28.11 -4.92 5.02
CA SER A 50 -27.56 -5.50 6.26
C SER A 50 -27.06 -4.42 7.21
N THR A 51 -27.32 -4.60 8.50
CA THR A 51 -26.78 -3.75 9.58
C THR A 51 -25.32 -4.08 9.90
N SER A 52 -24.82 -5.24 9.49
CA SER A 52 -23.41 -5.64 9.60
C SER A 52 -22.70 -5.42 8.27
N GLY A 53 -21.67 -4.56 8.28
CA GLY A 53 -20.85 -4.26 7.13
C GLY A 53 -19.98 -5.45 6.75
N LEU A 54 -20.01 -5.82 5.46
CA LEU A 54 -18.98 -6.53 4.67
C LEU A 54 -19.57 -7.14 3.38
N LEU A 55 -20.91 -7.26 3.25
CA LEU A 55 -21.55 -7.73 2.01
C LEU A 55 -21.59 -6.61 0.95
N THR A 56 -20.55 -6.51 0.12
CA THR A 56 -20.37 -5.46 -0.91
C THR A 56 -21.06 -5.81 -2.24
N LEU A 57 -20.94 -7.06 -2.70
CA LEU A 57 -21.39 -7.48 -4.03
C LEU A 57 -22.91 -7.41 -4.26
N PRO A 58 -23.80 -7.78 -3.31
CA PRO A 58 -25.24 -7.69 -3.52
C PRO A 58 -25.71 -6.24 -3.70
N LEU A 59 -25.13 -5.30 -2.96
CA LEU A 59 -25.50 -3.89 -3.02
C LEU A 59 -25.00 -3.21 -4.29
N GLN A 60 -23.78 -3.52 -4.72
CA GLN A 60 -23.26 -3.03 -5.98
C GLN A 60 -24.20 -3.40 -7.14
N ARG A 61 -24.56 -4.69 -7.29
CA ARG A 61 -25.47 -5.15 -8.35
C ARG A 61 -26.82 -4.43 -8.38
N ILE A 62 -27.35 -4.05 -7.22
CA ILE A 62 -28.60 -3.28 -7.13
C ILE A 62 -28.41 -1.88 -7.70
N PHE A 63 -27.32 -1.20 -7.35
CA PHE A 63 -27.02 0.13 -7.87
C PHE A 63 -26.68 0.09 -9.37
N ASP A 64 -25.99 -0.95 -9.84
CA ASP A 64 -25.64 -1.16 -11.25
C ASP A 64 -26.89 -1.19 -12.15
N ALA A 65 -28.01 -1.72 -11.63
CA ALA A 65 -29.28 -1.79 -12.35
C ALA A 65 -30.01 -0.43 -12.47
N ILE A 66 -29.57 0.60 -11.74
CA ILE A 66 -30.20 1.92 -11.72
C ILE A 66 -29.49 2.82 -12.74
N PRO A 67 -30.23 3.58 -13.58
CA PRO A 67 -29.61 4.57 -14.46
C PRO A 67 -28.81 5.61 -13.68
N ALA A 68 -27.54 5.84 -14.07
CA ALA A 68 -26.62 6.73 -13.36
C ALA A 68 -27.21 8.11 -13.04
N ALA A 69 -27.88 8.76 -14.00
CA ALA A 69 -28.50 10.07 -13.78
C ALA A 69 -29.55 10.08 -12.65
N LYS A 70 -30.35 9.00 -12.53
CA LYS A 70 -31.31 8.84 -11.42
C LYS A 70 -30.59 8.57 -10.11
N LEU A 71 -29.57 7.72 -10.14
CA LEU A 71 -28.81 7.38 -8.94
C LEU A 71 -28.10 8.61 -8.36
N GLN A 72 -27.43 9.41 -9.19
CA GLN A 72 -26.72 10.62 -8.73
C GLN A 72 -27.65 11.62 -8.03
N SER A 73 -28.82 11.91 -8.61
CA SER A 73 -29.84 12.76 -7.98
C SER A 73 -30.30 12.19 -6.64
N PHE A 74 -30.62 10.89 -6.62
CA PHE A 74 -31.10 10.19 -5.44
C PHE A 74 -30.09 10.21 -4.29
N VAL A 75 -28.83 9.85 -4.56
CA VAL A 75 -27.78 9.84 -3.52
C VAL A 75 -27.39 11.25 -3.11
N GLN A 76 -27.51 12.26 -3.98
CA GLN A 76 -27.31 13.65 -3.57
C GLN A 76 -28.38 14.09 -2.57
N THR A 77 -29.66 13.84 -2.84
CA THR A 77 -30.75 14.14 -1.88
C THR A 77 -30.54 13.40 -0.57
N TRP A 78 -30.15 12.13 -0.63
CA TRP A 78 -29.96 11.31 0.57
C TRP A 78 -28.69 11.66 1.35
N LEU A 79 -27.53 11.51 0.73
CA LEU A 79 -26.23 11.50 1.41
C LEU A 79 -25.61 12.88 1.53
N PHE A 80 -26.06 13.88 0.76
CA PHE A 80 -25.68 15.27 0.99
C PHE A 80 -26.70 15.94 1.90
N PHE A 81 -27.93 16.15 1.42
CA PHE A 81 -28.94 16.90 2.17
C PHE A 81 -29.52 16.12 3.36
N GLY A 82 -29.77 14.82 3.23
CA GLY A 82 -30.25 14.00 4.34
C GLY A 82 -29.22 13.87 5.47
N LEU A 83 -27.92 13.81 5.17
CA LEU A 83 -26.87 13.84 6.20
C LEU A 83 -26.77 15.21 6.88
N LEU A 84 -26.85 16.31 6.13
CA LEU A 84 -26.92 17.67 6.71
C LEU A 84 -28.10 17.79 7.68
N ALA A 85 -29.29 17.37 7.23
CA ALA A 85 -30.51 17.39 8.02
C ALA A 85 -30.40 16.52 9.27
N GLU A 86 -29.75 15.36 9.16
CA GLU A 86 -29.54 14.47 10.29
C GLU A 86 -28.61 15.10 11.33
N PHE A 87 -27.46 15.65 10.93
CA PHE A 87 -26.53 16.29 11.86
C PHE A 87 -27.15 17.52 12.53
N LEU A 88 -28.01 18.26 11.83
CA LEU A 88 -28.74 19.40 12.39
C LEU A 88 -30.02 19.01 13.17
N SER A 89 -30.26 17.72 13.38
CA SER A 89 -31.44 17.17 14.07
C SER A 89 -32.78 17.63 13.49
N LEU A 90 -32.86 17.80 12.17
CA LEU A 90 -34.08 18.14 11.43
C LEU A 90 -34.94 16.91 11.12
N ASN A 91 -34.33 15.72 11.19
CA ASN A 91 -34.98 14.45 10.86
C ASN A 91 -35.80 13.90 12.04
N GLU A 92 -36.77 13.06 11.68
CA GLU A 92 -37.42 12.14 12.62
C GLU A 92 -36.46 11.05 13.07
N LEU A 93 -36.48 10.74 14.36
CA LEU A 93 -35.76 9.59 14.92
C LEU A 93 -36.52 8.29 14.63
N GLU A 94 -35.86 7.14 14.76
CA GLU A 94 -36.45 5.83 14.44
C GLU A 94 -37.64 5.46 15.34
N ASP A 95 -37.75 6.07 16.53
CA ASP A 95 -38.88 5.90 17.45
C ASP A 95 -40.06 6.84 17.13
N GLY A 96 -39.98 7.63 16.05
CA GLY A 96 -41.00 8.59 15.63
C GLY A 96 -40.92 9.95 16.35
N SER A 97 -39.96 10.14 17.26
CA SER A 97 -39.79 11.41 17.95
C SER A 97 -39.02 12.44 17.09
N ARG A 98 -39.19 13.72 17.39
CA ARG A 98 -38.47 14.83 16.72
C ARG A 98 -37.93 15.80 17.76
N VAL A 99 -36.71 16.30 17.51
CA VAL A 99 -36.08 17.34 18.34
C VAL A 99 -36.74 18.70 18.11
N ILE A 100 -37.23 18.95 16.88
CA ILE A 100 -37.98 20.15 16.49
C ILE A 100 -39.26 19.80 15.74
N SER A 101 -40.18 20.75 15.59
CA SER A 101 -41.42 20.52 14.84
C SER A 101 -41.14 20.26 13.35
N LEU A 102 -42.02 19.51 12.69
CA LEU A 102 -41.90 19.22 11.26
C LEU A 102 -41.95 20.51 10.40
N ASP A 103 -42.78 21.48 10.80
CA ASP A 103 -42.87 22.76 10.08
C ASP A 103 -41.55 23.54 10.19
N GLN A 104 -40.97 23.61 11.38
CA GLN A 104 -39.64 24.22 11.58
C GLN A 104 -38.56 23.47 10.79
N ALA A 105 -38.56 22.14 10.80
CA ALA A 105 -37.61 21.34 10.04
C ALA A 105 -37.70 21.61 8.53
N ARG A 106 -38.92 21.75 7.98
CA ARG A 106 -39.15 22.08 6.57
C ARG A 106 -38.67 23.48 6.21
N ASP A 107 -38.95 24.47 7.08
CA ASP A 107 -38.51 25.85 6.88
C ASP A 107 -36.98 25.96 6.92
N GLU A 108 -36.33 25.30 7.89
CA GLU A 108 -34.87 25.24 7.98
C GLU A 108 -34.26 24.51 6.78
N MET A 109 -34.87 23.40 6.31
CA MET A 109 -34.40 22.68 5.12
C MET A 109 -34.50 23.53 3.84
N ALA A 110 -35.57 24.33 3.69
CA ALA A 110 -35.69 25.28 2.58
C ALA A 110 -34.58 26.36 2.62
N GLY A 111 -34.15 26.75 3.83
CA GLY A 111 -32.95 27.57 4.05
C GLY A 111 -31.67 26.87 3.58
N LEU A 112 -31.48 25.61 3.98
CA LEU A 112 -30.31 24.82 3.61
C LEU A 112 -30.16 24.65 2.09
N TYR A 113 -31.23 24.43 1.33
CA TYR A 113 -31.11 24.36 -0.13
C TYR A 113 -30.58 25.65 -0.76
N ARG A 114 -30.94 26.82 -0.20
CA ARG A 114 -30.44 28.12 -0.68
C ARG A 114 -29.01 28.35 -0.23
N GLU A 115 -28.66 28.01 1.01
CA GLU A 115 -27.32 28.19 1.54
C GLU A 115 -26.29 27.27 0.87
N PHE A 116 -26.66 26.01 0.62
CA PHE A 116 -25.77 24.98 0.07
C PHE A 116 -25.81 24.88 -1.45
N SER A 117 -26.33 25.91 -2.12
CA SER A 117 -26.22 26.04 -3.58
C SER A 117 -25.83 27.46 -3.99
N LYS A 118 -25.16 27.56 -5.14
CA LYS A 118 -24.77 28.83 -5.76
C LYS A 118 -24.88 28.72 -7.29
N GLU A 119 -24.92 29.86 -7.97
CA GLU A 119 -24.84 29.92 -9.43
C GLU A 119 -23.36 29.99 -9.86
N SER A 120 -22.97 29.13 -10.81
CA SER A 120 -21.64 29.10 -11.43
C SER A 120 -21.81 28.78 -12.91
N ASP A 121 -21.27 29.60 -13.81
CA ASP A 121 -21.38 29.43 -15.28
C ASP A 121 -22.82 29.14 -15.79
N ASN A 122 -23.81 29.89 -15.28
CA ASN A 122 -25.24 29.71 -15.56
C ASN A 122 -25.81 28.33 -15.20
N ARG A 123 -25.19 27.64 -14.24
CA ARG A 123 -25.66 26.37 -13.68
C ARG A 123 -25.70 26.45 -12.16
N LYS A 124 -26.71 25.82 -11.57
CA LYS A 124 -26.80 25.64 -10.12
C LYS A 124 -25.81 24.56 -9.68
N VAL A 125 -24.91 24.92 -8.79
CA VAL A 125 -23.88 24.02 -8.22
C VAL A 125 -23.99 23.97 -6.70
N LEU A 126 -23.50 22.89 -6.09
CA LEU A 126 -23.44 22.76 -4.64
C LEU A 126 -22.27 23.57 -4.06
N THR A 127 -22.49 24.10 -2.86
CA THR A 127 -21.43 24.61 -1.98
C THR A 127 -21.62 23.98 -0.61
N SER A 128 -20.51 23.65 0.07
CA SER A 128 -20.56 23.19 1.47
C SER A 128 -19.80 24.12 2.42
N ILE A 129 -19.32 25.27 1.96
CA ILE A 129 -18.70 26.29 2.82
C ILE A 129 -19.57 26.64 4.05
N PRO A 130 -20.91 26.78 3.94
CA PRO A 130 -21.75 27.12 5.09
C PRO A 130 -21.69 26.09 6.23
N VAL A 131 -21.26 24.85 5.99
CA VAL A 131 -21.14 23.86 7.07
C VAL A 131 -20.12 24.28 8.13
N LEU A 132 -19.08 25.00 7.72
CA LEU A 132 -17.96 25.39 8.59
C LEU A 132 -18.37 26.37 9.69
N THR A 133 -19.52 27.02 9.55
CA THR A 133 -20.05 27.99 10.52
C THR A 133 -21.19 27.41 11.37
N LYS A 134 -21.56 26.14 11.18
CA LYS A 134 -22.71 25.50 11.86
C LYS A 134 -22.34 24.63 13.07
N THR A 135 -21.08 24.63 13.52
CA THR A 135 -20.59 23.81 14.65
C THR A 135 -21.35 24.08 15.96
N ASP A 136 -21.64 25.35 16.26
CA ASP A 136 -22.37 25.72 17.48
C ASP A 136 -23.81 25.20 17.44
N LEU A 137 -24.47 25.37 16.28
CA LEU A 137 -25.83 24.87 16.06
C LEU A 137 -25.88 23.34 16.16
N PHE A 138 -24.91 22.64 15.56
CA PHE A 138 -24.78 21.19 15.70
C PHE A 138 -24.70 20.78 17.18
N THR A 139 -23.83 21.45 17.94
CA THR A 139 -23.61 21.17 19.36
C THR A 139 -24.87 21.42 20.19
N GLU A 140 -25.60 22.50 19.91
CA GLU A 140 -26.88 22.80 20.55
C GLU A 140 -27.92 21.69 20.26
N ARG A 141 -28.07 21.31 18.99
CA ARG A 141 -29.03 20.30 18.53
C ARG A 141 -28.76 18.91 19.11
N VAL A 142 -27.49 18.54 19.25
CA VAL A 142 -27.10 17.29 19.92
C VAL A 142 -27.52 17.31 21.40
N ARG A 143 -27.30 18.43 22.11
CA ARG A 143 -27.68 18.55 23.53
C ARG A 143 -29.19 18.52 23.73
N LEU A 144 -29.96 19.07 22.79
CA LEU A 144 -31.43 19.04 22.83
C LEU A 144 -32.00 17.63 22.61
N ALA A 145 -31.27 16.73 21.95
CA ALA A 145 -31.71 15.37 21.65
C ALA A 145 -31.69 14.41 22.87
N GLY A 146 -31.33 14.90 24.07
CA GLY A 146 -31.31 14.11 25.30
C GLY A 146 -29.96 13.41 25.53
N ASP A 147 -29.97 12.08 25.62
CA ASP A 147 -28.76 11.30 25.89
C ASP A 147 -27.79 11.32 24.68
N ILE A 148 -26.57 11.78 24.94
CA ILE A 148 -25.52 11.99 23.94
C ILE A 148 -25.01 10.65 23.40
N ALA A 149 -24.86 9.63 24.25
CA ALA A 149 -24.22 8.39 23.85
C ALA A 149 -25.03 7.64 22.76
N PRO A 150 -26.34 7.38 22.92
CA PRO A 150 -27.16 6.79 21.86
C PRO A 150 -27.18 7.65 20.60
N ARG A 151 -27.24 8.98 20.74
CA ARG A 151 -27.22 9.90 19.59
C ARG A 151 -25.94 9.77 18.77
N PHE A 152 -24.78 9.71 19.42
CA PHE A 152 -23.50 9.55 18.73
C PHE A 152 -23.38 8.18 18.02
N HIS A 153 -23.84 7.10 18.64
CA HIS A 153 -23.90 5.79 17.98
C HIS A 153 -24.85 5.78 16.77
N TYR A 154 -25.96 6.51 16.87
CA TYR A 154 -26.88 6.65 15.76
C TYR A 154 -26.25 7.42 14.58
N LEU A 155 -25.64 8.60 14.84
CA LEU A 155 -24.95 9.38 13.82
C LEU A 155 -23.79 8.58 13.17
N HIS A 156 -23.05 7.83 13.98
CA HIS A 156 -21.99 6.94 13.51
C HIS A 156 -22.51 5.91 12.49
N GLY A 157 -23.63 5.24 12.78
CA GLY A 157 -24.20 4.28 11.83
C GLY A 157 -24.83 4.92 10.59
N CYS A 158 -25.28 6.19 10.66
CA CYS A 158 -25.66 6.94 9.46
C CYS A 158 -24.46 7.17 8.55
N LEU A 159 -23.33 7.62 9.11
CA LEU A 159 -22.07 7.80 8.38
C LEU A 159 -21.54 6.48 7.81
N THR A 160 -21.65 5.38 8.58
CA THR A 160 -21.29 4.03 8.12
C THR A 160 -22.10 3.60 6.92
N ARG A 161 -23.42 3.86 6.95
CA ARG A 161 -24.30 3.58 5.80
C ARG A 161 -23.92 4.42 4.59
N SER A 162 -23.64 5.71 4.78
CA SER A 162 -23.26 6.62 3.71
C SER A 162 -21.98 6.19 2.99
N VAL A 163 -20.91 5.85 3.72
CA VAL A 163 -19.65 5.42 3.09
C VAL A 163 -19.82 4.11 2.31
N LEU A 164 -20.64 3.18 2.81
CA LEU A 164 -20.96 1.94 2.12
C LEU A 164 -21.68 2.22 0.80
N ILE A 165 -22.70 3.08 0.79
CA ILE A 165 -23.45 3.40 -0.43
C ILE A 165 -22.55 4.07 -1.46
N ILE A 166 -21.79 5.09 -1.06
CA ILE A 166 -20.86 5.80 -1.96
C ILE A 166 -19.84 4.86 -2.59
N ASN A 167 -19.27 3.94 -1.81
CA ASN A 167 -18.25 3.04 -2.33
C ASN A 167 -18.83 1.94 -3.23
N ASN A 168 -20.04 1.45 -2.95
CA ASN A 168 -20.70 0.42 -3.78
C ASN A 168 -21.38 1.01 -5.03
N SER A 169 -21.55 2.33 -5.12
CA SER A 169 -22.07 3.03 -6.32
C SER A 169 -20.99 3.77 -7.11
N SER A 170 -19.73 3.64 -6.70
CA SER A 170 -18.60 4.48 -7.12
C SER A 170 -18.41 4.62 -8.64
N HIS A 171 -18.63 3.57 -9.41
CA HIS A 171 -18.43 3.55 -10.88
C HIS A 171 -19.56 4.26 -11.65
N GLN A 172 -20.70 4.56 -11.03
CA GLN A 172 -21.80 5.34 -11.61
C GLN A 172 -21.86 6.80 -11.13
N LEU A 173 -21.01 7.18 -10.17
CA LEU A 173 -20.94 8.53 -9.64
C LEU A 173 -19.80 9.32 -10.29
N ASP A 174 -20.12 10.50 -10.81
CA ASP A 174 -19.14 11.46 -11.28
C ASP A 174 -18.20 11.86 -10.14
N PHE A 175 -16.93 12.12 -10.47
CA PHE A 175 -15.89 12.44 -9.49
C PHE A 175 -16.30 13.55 -8.50
N SER A 176 -16.80 14.68 -9.02
CA SER A 176 -17.15 15.83 -8.17
C SER A 176 -18.40 15.59 -7.31
N MET A 177 -19.29 14.69 -7.74
CA MET A 177 -20.46 14.26 -6.96
C MET A 177 -20.05 13.35 -5.81
N ARG A 178 -19.28 12.30 -6.13
CA ARG A 178 -18.78 11.33 -5.14
C ARG A 178 -18.08 12.04 -3.99
N TYR A 179 -17.11 12.90 -4.31
CA TYR A 179 -16.27 13.52 -3.31
C TYR A 179 -16.89 14.75 -2.65
N SER A 180 -17.97 15.34 -3.17
CA SER A 180 -18.73 16.33 -2.38
C SER A 180 -19.46 15.69 -1.20
N MET A 181 -19.97 14.47 -1.39
CA MET A 181 -20.63 13.71 -0.33
C MET A 181 -19.60 13.08 0.60
N ALA A 182 -18.54 12.50 0.05
CA ALA A 182 -17.49 11.88 0.85
C ALA A 182 -16.74 12.89 1.72
N SER A 183 -16.42 14.08 1.21
CA SER A 183 -15.74 15.11 2.02
C SER A 183 -16.62 15.65 3.14
N LEU A 184 -17.93 15.81 2.89
CA LEU A 184 -18.88 16.22 3.92
C LEU A 184 -19.04 15.13 5.00
N GLY A 185 -19.16 13.87 4.57
CA GLY A 185 -19.20 12.71 5.47
C GLY A 185 -17.93 12.59 6.33
N GLU A 186 -16.76 12.78 5.73
CA GLU A 186 -15.47 12.81 6.45
C GLU A 186 -15.41 13.94 7.48
N LEU A 187 -15.86 15.15 7.13
CA LEU A 187 -15.87 16.29 8.05
C LEU A 187 -16.77 16.00 9.27
N PHE A 188 -17.98 15.52 9.02
CA PHE A 188 -18.92 15.11 10.07
C PHE A 188 -18.39 13.98 10.94
N MET A 189 -17.72 13.01 10.31
CA MET A 189 -17.08 11.92 11.02
C MET A 189 -15.96 12.40 11.95
N THR A 190 -15.08 13.24 11.42
CA THR A 190 -13.97 13.84 12.19
C THR A 190 -14.52 14.62 13.39
N THR A 191 -15.58 15.39 13.16
CA THR A 191 -16.28 16.17 14.19
C THR A 191 -16.89 15.25 15.27
N LEU A 192 -17.57 14.19 14.86
CA LEU A 192 -18.22 13.23 15.76
C LEU A 192 -17.20 12.50 16.65
N TYR A 193 -16.08 12.05 16.07
CA TYR A 193 -15.02 11.39 16.83
C TYR A 193 -14.37 12.36 17.81
N ALA A 194 -14.05 13.58 17.38
CA ALA A 194 -13.52 14.61 18.28
C ALA A 194 -14.48 14.89 19.44
N ALA A 195 -15.78 15.10 19.15
CA ALA A 195 -16.80 15.32 20.17
C ALA A 195 -16.95 14.14 21.14
N SER A 196 -16.93 12.90 20.64
CA SER A 196 -17.03 11.69 21.48
C SER A 196 -15.90 11.53 22.51
N HIS A 197 -14.72 12.07 22.19
CA HIS A 197 -13.56 12.10 23.09
C HIS A 197 -13.61 13.23 24.12
N LEU A 198 -14.31 14.33 23.81
CA LEU A 198 -14.38 15.52 24.66
C LEU A 198 -15.54 15.47 25.68
N VAL A 199 -16.56 14.65 25.44
CA VAL A 199 -17.69 14.47 26.38
C VAL A 199 -17.29 13.61 27.58
N VAL A 200 -17.94 13.86 28.73
CA VAL A 200 -17.70 13.13 29.99
C VAL A 200 -19.01 12.52 30.49
N PRO A 201 -19.11 11.18 30.65
CA PRO A 201 -18.08 10.18 30.33
C PRO A 201 -17.81 10.07 28.83
N LYS A 202 -16.59 9.64 28.47
CA LYS A 202 -16.20 9.42 27.07
C LYS A 202 -17.16 8.44 26.40
N VAL A 203 -17.63 8.78 25.21
CA VAL A 203 -18.42 7.86 24.39
C VAL A 203 -17.46 7.08 23.49
N VAL A 204 -17.43 5.77 23.63
CA VAL A 204 -16.63 4.90 22.75
C VAL A 204 -17.45 4.58 21.51
N LEU A 205 -16.97 5.01 20.34
CA LEU A 205 -17.59 4.68 19.05
C LEU A 205 -16.92 3.46 18.43
N PRO A 206 -17.65 2.62 17.68
CA PRO A 206 -17.07 1.47 17.00
C PRO A 206 -15.99 1.91 16.00
N SER A 207 -14.84 1.25 16.01
CA SER A 207 -13.87 1.41 14.92
C SER A 207 -14.47 0.84 13.64
N ALA A 208 -14.64 1.66 12.60
CA ALA A 208 -15.00 1.17 11.27
C ALA A 208 -13.98 1.66 10.25
N GLY A 209 -13.72 0.85 9.22
CA GLY A 209 -12.80 1.19 8.14
C GLY A 209 -13.43 2.21 7.18
N PHE A 210 -13.55 3.47 7.62
CA PHE A 210 -14.14 4.54 6.82
C PHE A 210 -13.18 5.01 5.72
N ASN A 211 -13.33 4.42 4.55
CA ASN A 211 -12.54 4.75 3.36
C ASN A 211 -13.27 5.78 2.47
N TRP A 212 -13.58 6.96 3.02
CA TRP A 212 -14.15 8.10 2.27
C TRP A 212 -13.28 8.52 1.08
N PHE A 213 -11.97 8.32 1.22
CA PHE A 213 -10.94 8.63 0.23
C PHE A 213 -10.80 7.58 -0.90
N ARG A 214 -11.51 6.45 -0.82
CA ARG A 214 -11.34 5.32 -1.75
C ARG A 214 -11.42 5.81 -3.20
N ASP A 215 -10.40 5.49 -4.00
CA ASP A 215 -10.23 5.90 -5.40
C ASP A 215 -10.09 7.42 -5.64
N TYR A 216 -9.79 8.23 -4.63
CA TYR A 216 -9.62 9.69 -4.82
C TYR A 216 -8.42 9.97 -5.71
N LEU A 217 -7.30 9.33 -5.37
CA LEU A 217 -6.09 9.29 -6.17
C LEU A 217 -5.94 7.90 -6.76
N LYS A 218 -6.73 7.59 -7.79
CA LYS A 218 -6.71 6.29 -8.49
C LYS A 218 -5.68 6.31 -9.64
N GLU A 219 -5.02 5.18 -9.86
CA GLU A 219 -4.19 4.93 -11.05
C GLU A 219 -5.00 5.10 -12.35
N GLY A 220 -4.44 5.80 -13.33
CA GLY A 220 -5.07 6.26 -14.57
C GLY A 220 -6.12 7.38 -14.39
N GLY A 221 -6.42 7.78 -13.15
CA GLY A 221 -7.47 8.73 -12.81
C GLY A 221 -7.15 10.19 -13.22
N ASP A 222 -8.17 11.06 -13.22
CA ASP A 222 -7.98 12.48 -13.58
C ASP A 222 -7.02 13.21 -12.66
N VAL A 223 -7.08 12.95 -11.34
CA VAL A 223 -6.20 13.60 -10.35
C VAL A 223 -4.74 13.21 -10.59
N GLU A 224 -4.46 11.92 -10.82
CA GLU A 224 -3.10 11.46 -11.15
C GLU A 224 -2.62 12.07 -12.47
N ARG A 225 -3.46 12.07 -13.51
CA ARG A 225 -3.12 12.70 -14.81
C ARG A 225 -2.80 14.19 -14.65
N GLN A 226 -3.52 14.90 -13.80
CA GLN A 226 -3.22 16.30 -13.48
C GLN A 226 -1.89 16.44 -12.75
N MET A 227 -1.65 15.65 -11.70
CA MET A 227 -0.38 15.67 -10.96
C MET A 227 0.83 15.39 -11.87
N LEU A 228 0.77 14.34 -12.69
CA LEU A 228 1.80 14.02 -13.67
C LEU A 228 1.99 15.17 -14.67
N GLY A 229 0.90 15.78 -15.14
CA GLY A 229 0.95 16.95 -16.03
C GLY A 229 1.62 18.18 -15.44
N PHE A 230 1.67 18.31 -14.10
CA PHE A 230 2.40 19.37 -13.39
C PHE A 230 3.81 18.96 -12.94
N GLY A 231 4.30 17.79 -13.35
CA GLY A 231 5.67 17.34 -13.10
C GLY A 231 5.87 16.56 -11.79
N TRP A 232 4.81 16.03 -11.18
CA TRP A 232 4.95 15.14 -10.02
C TRP A 232 5.63 13.82 -10.38
N CYS A 233 6.41 13.30 -9.43
CA CYS A 233 7.02 11.97 -9.54
C CYS A 233 5.95 10.86 -9.45
N PRO A 234 5.91 9.88 -10.37
CA PRO A 234 5.03 8.71 -10.25
C PRO A 234 5.17 7.99 -8.90
N SER A 235 6.40 7.89 -8.36
CA SER A 235 6.61 7.26 -7.06
C SER A 235 6.15 8.08 -5.86
N GLU A 236 6.08 9.40 -5.99
CA GLU A 236 5.49 10.25 -4.96
C GLU A 236 3.96 10.10 -4.97
N ILE A 237 3.35 10.02 -6.15
CA ILE A 237 1.92 9.77 -6.30
C ILE A 237 1.53 8.43 -5.67
N GLU A 238 2.27 7.35 -5.94
CA GLU A 238 2.03 6.05 -5.30
C GLU A 238 2.19 6.12 -3.78
N LYS A 239 3.24 6.80 -3.31
CA LYS A 239 3.44 6.98 -1.87
C LYS A 239 2.23 7.67 -1.25
N LEU A 240 1.77 8.78 -1.82
CA LEU A 240 0.61 9.54 -1.32
C LEU A 240 -0.66 8.70 -1.27
N ARG A 241 -0.89 7.86 -2.30
CA ARG A 241 -2.03 6.94 -2.38
C ARG A 241 -2.05 5.92 -1.23
N ASN A 242 -0.88 5.51 -0.74
CA ASN A 242 -0.73 4.53 0.34
C ASN A 242 -0.57 5.18 1.73
N LEU A 243 -0.18 6.46 1.77
CA LEU A 243 0.11 7.20 3.01
C LEU A 243 -1.15 7.78 3.65
N PHE A 244 -1.98 8.44 2.85
CA PHE A 244 -3.08 9.24 3.36
C PHE A 244 -4.43 8.59 3.11
N GLN A 245 -5.23 8.54 4.17
CA GLN A 245 -6.57 7.98 4.16
C GLN A 245 -7.65 9.08 4.28
N GLY A 246 -7.26 10.35 4.22
CA GLY A 246 -8.16 11.49 4.33
C GLY A 246 -8.44 12.11 2.97
N VAL A 247 -9.72 12.36 2.65
CA VAL A 247 -10.09 13.17 1.49
C VAL A 247 -9.47 14.57 1.63
N SER A 248 -9.51 15.15 2.84
CA SER A 248 -8.92 16.46 3.13
C SER A 248 -7.41 16.50 2.88
N SER A 249 -6.68 15.47 3.34
CA SER A 249 -5.23 15.34 3.15
C SER A 249 -4.86 15.15 1.68
N LEU A 250 -5.52 14.20 1.00
CA LEU A 250 -5.28 13.94 -0.42
C LEU A 250 -5.66 15.15 -1.28
N HIS A 251 -6.79 15.81 -1.00
CA HIS A 251 -7.21 17.00 -1.74
C HIS A 251 -6.18 18.13 -1.68
N TYR A 252 -5.62 18.36 -0.49
CA TYR A 252 -4.60 19.38 -0.25
C TYR A 252 -3.29 19.02 -0.96
N VAL A 253 -2.75 17.83 -0.69
CA VAL A 253 -1.41 17.43 -1.16
C VAL A 253 -1.36 17.28 -2.68
N THR A 254 -2.41 16.76 -3.31
CA THR A 254 -2.46 16.58 -4.78
C THR A 254 -2.45 17.90 -5.55
N ARG A 255 -2.80 19.02 -4.88
CA ARG A 255 -2.78 20.38 -5.45
C ARG A 255 -1.54 21.18 -5.09
N LEU A 256 -0.63 20.61 -4.30
CA LEU A 256 0.65 21.27 -4.05
C LEU A 256 1.41 21.39 -5.37
N ARG A 257 2.07 22.54 -5.55
CA ARG A 257 3.08 22.67 -6.59
C ARG A 257 4.29 21.79 -6.24
N PRO A 258 4.71 20.87 -7.13
CA PRO A 258 5.94 20.13 -6.93
C PRO A 258 7.10 21.12 -6.94
N ARG A 259 8.12 20.86 -6.11
CA ARG A 259 9.31 21.73 -5.98
C ARG A 259 10.51 21.22 -6.78
N THR A 260 10.35 20.10 -7.47
CA THR A 260 11.30 19.55 -8.43
C THR A 260 10.94 20.03 -9.83
N GLU A 261 11.93 20.13 -10.72
CA GLU A 261 11.66 20.48 -12.10
C GLU A 261 11.01 19.28 -12.82
N PRO A 262 10.08 19.48 -13.77
CA PRO A 262 9.39 18.36 -14.45
C PRO A 262 10.31 17.34 -15.12
N GLY A 263 11.56 17.71 -15.43
CA GLY A 263 12.57 16.81 -16.01
C GLY A 263 13.28 15.90 -15.00
N ASP A 264 13.16 16.16 -13.69
CA ASP A 264 13.93 15.45 -12.66
C ASP A 264 13.46 14.00 -12.42
N HIS A 265 12.23 13.66 -12.85
CA HIS A 265 11.58 12.38 -12.53
C HIS A 265 11.32 11.47 -13.73
N LEU A 266 11.96 11.72 -14.88
CA LEU A 266 11.75 10.92 -16.10
C LEU A 266 12.12 9.43 -15.93
N ASP A 267 13.12 9.13 -15.10
CA ASP A 267 13.59 7.76 -14.85
C ASP A 267 12.92 7.11 -13.62
N CYS A 268 11.95 7.79 -13.01
CA CYS A 268 11.24 7.28 -11.84
C CYS A 268 10.18 6.24 -12.23
N THR A 269 9.98 5.24 -11.37
CA THR A 269 8.89 4.26 -11.50
C THR A 269 7.86 4.46 -10.39
N HIS A 270 6.77 3.71 -10.38
CA HIS A 270 5.76 3.72 -9.31
C HIS A 270 6.37 3.47 -7.91
N TYR A 271 7.42 2.63 -7.80
CA TYR A 271 8.00 2.27 -6.49
C TYR A 271 9.38 2.87 -6.24
N ALA A 272 10.03 3.47 -7.24
CA ALA A 272 11.36 4.04 -7.10
C ALA A 272 11.42 5.50 -7.58
N CYS A 273 11.73 6.42 -6.66
CA CYS A 273 12.16 7.76 -7.00
C CYS A 273 13.68 7.77 -7.20
N ARG A 274 14.13 8.07 -8.42
CA ARG A 274 15.56 8.08 -8.80
C ARG A 274 16.17 9.49 -8.85
N ALA A 275 15.37 10.55 -8.74
CA ALA A 275 15.80 11.94 -8.82
C ALA A 275 16.88 12.33 -7.79
N PHE A 276 16.92 11.64 -6.64
CA PHE A 276 17.85 11.94 -5.55
C PHE A 276 19.08 11.01 -5.52
N GLN A 277 19.28 10.18 -6.55
CA GLN A 277 20.46 9.33 -6.66
C GLN A 277 21.66 10.15 -7.14
N ILE A 278 22.77 10.06 -6.40
CA ILE A 278 24.01 10.77 -6.72
C ILE A 278 24.96 9.88 -7.54
N ASP A 279 25.52 10.43 -8.62
CA ASP A 279 26.68 9.84 -9.27
C ASP A 279 27.94 10.18 -8.46
N ILE A 280 28.38 9.23 -7.64
CA ILE A 280 29.54 9.37 -6.75
C ILE A 280 30.80 9.83 -7.51
N ALA A 281 30.98 9.42 -8.77
CA ALA A 281 32.16 9.77 -9.54
C ALA A 281 32.17 11.26 -9.92
N ARG A 282 31.00 11.84 -10.19
CA ARG A 282 30.84 13.24 -10.64
C ARG A 282 30.47 14.20 -9.52
N TYR A 283 30.02 13.68 -8.39
CA TYR A 283 29.51 14.47 -7.28
C TYR A 283 30.58 15.37 -6.65
N LYS A 284 30.19 16.60 -6.31
CA LYS A 284 30.98 17.58 -5.56
C LYS A 284 30.10 18.26 -4.50
N PRO A 285 30.65 18.62 -3.33
CA PRO A 285 29.94 19.47 -2.38
C PRO A 285 29.46 20.77 -3.03
N ARG A 286 28.31 21.28 -2.60
CA ARG A 286 27.76 22.57 -3.07
C ARG A 286 28.01 23.64 -2.03
N HIS A 287 28.29 24.85 -2.48
CA HIS A 287 28.29 26.03 -1.64
C HIS A 287 26.87 26.48 -1.29
N VAL A 288 26.72 27.31 -0.25
CA VAL A 288 25.42 27.87 0.17
C VAL A 288 24.79 28.69 -0.96
N THR A 289 25.60 29.49 -1.66
CA THR A 289 25.19 30.26 -2.83
C THR A 289 26.01 29.83 -4.06
N ARG A 290 25.43 29.96 -5.26
CA ARG A 290 26.05 29.50 -6.50
C ARG A 290 27.29 30.30 -6.91
N ASP A 291 27.44 31.51 -6.40
CA ASP A 291 28.52 32.46 -6.66
C ASP A 291 29.67 32.38 -5.64
N CYS A 292 29.52 31.60 -4.56
CA CYS A 292 30.56 31.40 -3.57
C CYS A 292 31.66 30.46 -4.10
N THR A 293 32.91 30.78 -3.75
CA THR A 293 34.13 30.07 -4.20
C THR A 293 35.09 29.80 -3.04
N CYS A 294 34.57 29.69 -1.82
CA CYS A 294 35.39 29.40 -0.65
C CYS A 294 36.06 28.02 -0.72
N ASP A 295 37.13 27.84 0.04
CA ASP A 295 37.82 26.54 0.11
C ASP A 295 37.08 25.55 1.04
N ASP A 296 37.34 24.27 0.83
CA ASP A 296 36.90 23.20 1.71
C ASP A 296 37.74 23.20 3.01
N VAL A 297 37.08 22.99 4.15
CA VAL A 297 37.72 22.81 5.45
C VAL A 297 37.67 21.34 5.81
N SER A 298 38.84 20.72 5.98
CA SER A 298 39.01 19.29 6.28
C SER A 298 39.41 19.04 7.71
N VAL A 299 39.07 17.87 8.25
CA VAL A 299 39.61 17.36 9.53
C VAL A 299 40.81 16.43 9.29
N ASP A 300 41.64 16.22 10.33
CA ASP A 300 42.74 15.26 10.27
C ASP A 300 42.19 13.82 10.27
N GLU A 301 42.29 13.14 9.13
CA GLU A 301 41.82 11.76 8.95
C GLU A 301 42.52 10.77 9.91
N THR A 302 43.76 11.05 10.31
CA THR A 302 44.53 10.22 11.25
C THR A 302 43.93 10.30 12.65
N GLU A 303 43.62 11.52 13.11
CA GLU A 303 42.96 11.75 14.41
C GLU A 303 41.56 11.13 14.43
N LEU A 304 40.78 11.36 13.36
CA LEU A 304 39.46 10.76 13.18
C LEU A 304 39.50 9.22 13.29
N THR A 305 40.42 8.61 12.55
CA THR A 305 40.61 7.15 12.54
C THR A 305 41.09 6.64 13.89
N GLN A 306 41.93 7.41 14.58
CA GLN A 306 42.42 7.07 15.92
C GLN A 306 41.29 7.05 16.95
N ILE A 307 40.39 8.05 16.95
CA ILE A 307 39.21 8.09 17.83
C ILE A 307 38.37 6.83 17.60
N LEU A 308 38.11 6.48 16.34
CA LEU A 308 37.30 5.31 16.00
C LEU A 308 37.97 3.99 16.39
N LYS A 309 39.26 3.79 16.07
CA LYS A 309 39.93 2.51 16.31
C LYS A 309 40.30 2.27 17.78
N THR A 310 40.60 3.31 18.55
CA THR A 310 41.10 3.15 19.92
C THR A 310 40.05 3.31 21.02
N THR A 311 38.93 3.95 20.71
CA THR A 311 37.81 4.09 21.64
C THR A 311 36.62 3.25 21.17
N LYS A 312 35.63 3.07 22.07
CA LYS A 312 34.29 2.59 21.69
C LYS A 312 33.32 3.74 21.36
N SER A 313 33.83 4.98 21.24
CA SER A 313 33.03 6.20 21.06
C SER A 313 33.18 6.76 19.64
N TYR A 314 32.71 7.97 19.38
CA TYR A 314 32.75 8.59 18.05
C TYR A 314 33.12 10.08 18.16
N PRO A 315 33.62 10.70 17.08
CA PRO A 315 33.99 12.12 17.09
C PRO A 315 32.75 13.02 17.12
N VAL A 316 32.83 14.14 17.82
CA VAL A 316 31.91 15.28 17.71
C VAL A 316 32.71 16.55 17.46
N LEU A 317 32.12 17.51 16.77
CA LEU A 317 32.81 18.68 16.23
C LEU A 317 32.46 19.93 17.03
N ARG A 318 33.48 20.71 17.40
CA ARG A 318 33.32 22.13 17.73
C ARG A 318 33.69 22.95 16.50
N ILE A 319 32.78 23.84 16.07
CA ILE A 319 32.97 24.69 14.89
C ILE A 319 33.10 26.12 15.37
N ASP A 320 34.32 26.64 15.35
CA ASP A 320 34.65 28.00 15.75
C ASP A 320 34.65 28.89 14.49
N THR A 321 33.75 29.87 14.43
CA THR A 321 33.64 30.82 13.31
C THR A 321 34.17 32.19 13.70
N GLY A 322 34.89 32.83 12.79
CA GLY A 322 35.49 34.15 13.00
C GLY A 322 35.66 34.92 11.70
N THR A 323 36.18 36.14 11.79
CA THR A 323 36.47 36.97 10.62
C THR A 323 37.91 37.43 10.67
N THR A 324 38.71 37.04 9.67
CA THR A 324 40.11 37.45 9.56
C THR A 324 40.32 38.14 8.22
N ASN A 325 40.82 39.39 8.23
CA ASN A 325 41.02 40.20 7.01
C ASN A 325 39.76 40.40 6.13
N GLY A 326 38.56 40.33 6.71
CA GLY A 326 37.29 40.44 5.99
C GLY A 326 36.84 39.16 5.26
N GLN A 327 37.56 38.05 5.43
CA GLN A 327 37.11 36.70 5.03
C GLN A 327 36.64 35.93 6.27
N GLU A 328 35.53 35.20 6.13
CA GLU A 328 35.07 34.26 7.17
C GLU A 328 36.09 33.14 7.32
N THR A 329 36.62 32.97 8.53
CA THR A 329 37.51 31.88 8.90
C THR A 329 36.74 30.88 9.75
N VAL A 330 36.91 29.60 9.45
CA VAL A 330 36.26 28.50 10.17
C VAL A 330 37.33 27.53 10.62
N ASP A 331 37.31 27.14 11.88
CA ASP A 331 38.15 26.10 12.44
C ASP A 331 37.29 24.97 13.01
N ILE A 332 37.74 23.72 12.83
CA ILE A 332 37.04 22.53 13.32
C ILE A 332 37.94 21.82 14.32
N THR A 333 37.48 21.72 15.56
CA THR A 333 38.12 20.87 16.58
C THR A 333 37.32 19.58 16.74
N MET A 334 37.99 18.42 16.63
CA MET A 334 37.38 17.13 16.94
C MET A 334 37.53 16.80 18.43
N GLU A 335 36.44 16.36 19.04
CA GLU A 335 36.39 15.88 20.42
C GLU A 335 35.87 14.42 20.42
N THR A 336 36.36 13.58 21.33
CA THR A 336 35.77 12.25 21.52
C THR A 336 34.49 12.40 22.33
N TYR A 337 33.38 11.83 21.86
CA TYR A 337 32.12 11.88 22.60
C TYR A 337 32.22 11.17 23.96
N GLU A 338 31.71 11.83 24.99
CA GLU A 338 31.55 11.29 26.33
C GLU A 338 30.13 11.61 26.85
N PRO A 339 29.51 10.74 27.67
CA PRO A 339 28.22 11.02 28.27
C PRO A 339 28.19 12.37 29.00
N GLY A 340 27.32 13.27 28.55
CA GLY A 340 27.22 14.64 29.07
C GLY A 340 27.54 15.71 28.02
N ILE A 341 28.31 15.38 26.98
CA ILE A 341 28.51 16.30 25.84
C ILE A 341 27.21 16.34 25.04
N LYS A 342 26.60 17.52 24.96
CA LYS A 342 25.42 17.74 24.13
C LYS A 342 25.84 18.06 22.69
N TYR A 343 25.21 17.41 21.72
CA TYR A 343 25.47 17.67 20.31
C TYR A 343 24.22 17.51 19.44
N ILE A 344 24.24 18.16 18.29
CA ILE A 344 23.23 18.03 17.23
C ILE A 344 23.79 17.15 16.13
N ALA A 345 23.07 16.10 15.78
CA ALA A 345 23.39 15.28 14.62
C ALA A 345 22.63 15.80 13.38
N LEU A 346 23.34 16.04 12.29
CA LEU A 346 22.72 16.46 11.04
C LEU A 346 22.16 15.24 10.29
N SER A 347 20.90 15.32 9.89
CA SER A 347 20.26 14.40 8.96
C SER A 347 20.04 15.12 7.64
N HIS A 348 20.90 14.86 6.66
CA HIS A 348 20.94 15.66 5.42
C HIS A 348 20.91 14.78 4.16
N VAL A 349 20.38 15.35 3.07
CA VAL A 349 20.34 14.66 1.77
C VAL A 349 21.60 14.99 0.98
N TRP A 350 22.43 13.99 0.68
CA TRP A 350 23.67 14.21 -0.08
C TRP A 350 23.40 14.86 -1.44
N ALA A 351 22.28 14.53 -2.10
CA ALA A 351 21.89 15.17 -3.37
C ALA A 351 21.73 16.71 -3.27
N ASP A 352 21.51 17.25 -2.07
CA ASP A 352 21.43 18.69 -1.81
C ASP A 352 22.81 19.36 -1.70
N GLY A 353 23.91 18.58 -1.69
CA GLY A 353 25.28 19.09 -1.79
C GLY A 353 26.09 19.11 -0.50
N LEU A 354 25.64 18.45 0.57
CA LEU A 354 26.33 18.36 1.85
C LEU A 354 27.11 17.04 2.06
N GLY A 355 27.22 16.21 1.02
CA GLY A 355 28.08 15.01 1.01
C GLY A 355 29.50 15.34 0.54
N ASN A 356 30.45 14.42 0.77
CA ASN A 356 31.77 14.45 0.14
C ASN A 356 32.36 13.03 0.06
N PRO A 357 32.37 12.37 -1.12
CA PRO A 357 32.85 11.00 -1.24
C PRO A 357 34.39 10.88 -1.30
N ARG A 358 35.12 12.01 -1.32
CA ARG A 358 36.58 12.04 -1.60
C ARG A 358 37.42 12.43 -0.40
N SER A 359 36.85 13.15 0.56
CA SER A 359 37.55 13.66 1.74
C SER A 359 36.56 14.02 2.84
N ASN A 360 37.02 13.95 4.10
CA ASN A 360 36.28 14.41 5.28
C ASN A 360 36.28 15.94 5.39
N ALA A 361 35.60 16.62 4.45
CA ALA A 361 35.63 18.07 4.32
C ALA A 361 34.34 18.66 3.74
N LEU A 362 34.03 19.90 4.11
CA LEU A 362 32.92 20.70 3.56
C LEU A 362 33.36 22.14 3.23
N PRO A 363 32.69 22.82 2.28
CA PRO A 363 32.96 24.23 2.01
C PRO A 363 32.79 25.11 3.24
N SER A 364 33.68 26.10 3.45
CA SER A 364 33.64 26.94 4.65
C SER A 364 32.28 27.64 4.85
N CYS A 365 31.64 28.09 3.78
CA CYS A 365 30.31 28.72 3.85
C CYS A 365 29.23 27.78 4.41
N GLN A 366 29.32 26.46 4.16
CA GLN A 366 28.36 25.49 4.71
C GLN A 366 28.58 25.31 6.21
N LEU A 367 29.83 25.31 6.66
CA LEU A 367 30.15 25.22 8.08
C LEU A 367 29.71 26.47 8.86
N VAL A 368 29.87 27.66 8.27
CA VAL A 368 29.32 28.91 8.85
C VAL A 368 27.80 28.83 8.97
N ARG A 369 27.11 28.33 7.93
CA ARG A 369 25.66 28.11 7.97
C ARG A 369 25.28 27.12 9.07
N ILE A 370 25.94 25.97 9.14
CA ILE A 370 25.68 24.94 10.16
C ILE A 370 25.89 25.51 11.56
N SER A 371 27.01 26.19 11.81
CA SER A 371 27.33 26.81 13.10
C SER A 371 26.26 27.83 13.50
N SER A 372 25.83 28.69 12.56
CA SER A 372 24.79 29.69 12.79
C SER A 372 23.44 29.04 13.13
N THR A 373 23.03 28.02 12.38
CA THR A 373 21.79 27.27 12.63
C THR A 373 21.81 26.55 13.98
N VAL A 374 22.94 25.95 14.35
CA VAL A 374 23.15 25.28 15.63
C VAL A 374 23.10 26.29 16.79
N ALA A 375 23.72 27.46 16.64
CA ALA A 375 23.66 28.52 17.64
C ALA A 375 22.24 29.08 17.83
N GLU A 376 21.45 29.19 16.76
CA GLU A 376 20.03 29.53 16.84
C GLU A 376 19.22 28.48 17.59
N LEU A 377 19.40 27.20 17.25
CA LEU A 377 18.72 26.10 17.94
C LEU A 377 19.12 26.03 19.42
N ASN A 378 20.39 26.27 19.71
CA ASN A 378 20.93 26.36 21.07
C ASN A 378 20.17 27.42 21.88
N ARG A 379 20.06 28.65 21.34
CA ARG A 379 19.31 29.74 21.99
C ARG A 379 17.81 29.47 22.14
N ALA A 380 17.22 28.73 21.21
CA ALA A 380 15.80 28.43 21.24
C ALA A 380 15.42 27.35 22.26
N LEU A 381 16.32 26.37 22.50
CA LEU A 381 16.01 25.17 23.28
C LEU A 381 16.75 25.06 24.61
N ASN A 382 17.89 25.75 24.80
CA ASN A 382 18.59 25.77 26.08
C ASN A 382 18.21 27.03 26.89
N GLU A 383 17.73 26.82 28.12
CA GLU A 383 17.37 27.88 29.05
C GLU A 383 18.57 28.45 29.85
N SER A 384 19.75 27.83 29.73
CA SER A 384 20.96 28.17 30.50
C SER A 384 22.01 28.88 29.66
N ASP A 385 22.45 30.07 30.09
CA ASP A 385 23.55 30.86 29.50
C ASP A 385 24.97 30.33 29.81
N ASP A 386 25.11 29.09 30.30
CA ASP A 386 26.43 28.55 30.66
C ASP A 386 27.21 28.13 29.40
N SER A 387 28.50 28.46 29.34
CA SER A 387 29.38 28.13 28.21
C SER A 387 29.57 26.61 27.98
N GLY A 388 29.33 25.80 29.02
CA GLY A 388 29.26 24.34 28.92
C GLY A 388 27.99 23.80 28.23
N SER A 389 27.06 24.68 27.86
CA SER A 389 25.77 24.34 27.23
C SER A 389 25.82 24.33 25.70
N GLU A 390 26.94 24.69 25.09
CA GLU A 390 27.05 24.81 23.64
C GLU A 390 27.02 23.44 22.94
N TYR A 391 26.05 23.27 22.05
CA TYR A 391 25.92 22.07 21.25
C TYR A 391 27.12 21.87 20.33
N ARG A 392 27.77 20.71 20.43
CA ARG A 392 28.66 20.21 19.37
C ARG A 392 27.86 19.78 18.14
N VAL A 393 28.55 19.49 17.05
CA VAL A 393 27.94 19.06 15.79
C VAL A 393 28.44 17.68 15.40
N TRP A 394 27.56 16.86 14.87
CA TRP A 394 27.94 15.64 14.17
C TRP A 394 27.37 15.66 12.75
N VAL A 395 28.22 15.35 11.76
CA VAL A 395 27.83 15.21 10.35
C VAL A 395 28.62 14.06 9.74
N ASP A 396 27.92 13.12 9.12
CA ASP A 396 28.49 11.91 8.51
C ASP A 396 29.59 12.24 7.49
N THR A 397 29.41 13.29 6.69
CA THR A 397 30.42 13.74 5.70
C THR A 397 31.80 14.04 6.31
N ILE A 398 31.86 14.52 7.55
CA ILE A 398 33.13 14.83 8.23
C ILE A 398 33.51 13.73 9.21
N CYS A 399 32.55 13.18 9.94
CA CYS A 399 32.78 12.23 11.03
C CYS A 399 32.91 10.76 10.60
N CYS A 400 32.60 10.41 9.34
CA CYS A 400 32.76 9.05 8.82
C CYS A 400 33.94 9.00 7.84
N PRO A 401 35.03 8.25 8.13
CA PRO A 401 36.19 8.16 7.26
C PRO A 401 35.87 7.70 5.85
N VAL A 402 36.66 8.15 4.88
CA VAL A 402 36.63 7.63 3.50
C VAL A 402 37.35 6.27 3.41
N GLU A 403 38.38 6.07 4.24
CA GLU A 403 39.12 4.80 4.40
C GLU A 403 38.19 3.65 4.85
N LEU A 404 38.35 2.46 4.25
CA LEU A 404 37.41 1.34 4.38
C LEU A 404 37.28 0.79 5.81
N ASP A 405 38.40 0.59 6.52
CA ASP A 405 38.38 0.04 7.88
C ASP A 405 37.76 1.04 8.86
N GLY A 406 38.16 2.31 8.76
CA GLY A 406 37.55 3.40 9.53
C GLY A 406 36.06 3.56 9.25
N LYS A 407 35.66 3.47 7.98
CA LYS A 407 34.26 3.55 7.54
C LYS A 407 33.42 2.42 8.11
N ALA A 408 33.93 1.18 8.12
CA ALA A 408 33.21 0.04 8.70
C ALA A 408 32.91 0.27 10.19
N ILE A 409 33.89 0.75 10.96
CA ILE A 409 33.72 1.08 12.38
C ILE A 409 32.71 2.23 12.58
N ALA A 410 32.79 3.27 11.75
CA ALA A 410 31.84 4.39 11.81
C ALA A 410 30.40 3.93 11.52
N LEU A 411 30.21 3.05 10.53
CA LEU A 411 28.90 2.46 10.22
C LEU A 411 28.35 1.58 11.35
N GLU A 412 29.20 0.88 12.10
CA GLU A 412 28.77 0.14 13.29
C GLU A 412 28.28 1.07 14.42
N ARG A 413 28.82 2.29 14.50
CA ARG A 413 28.51 3.26 15.57
C ARG A 413 27.41 4.26 15.20
N ILE A 414 27.04 4.35 13.92
CA ILE A 414 26.13 5.38 13.43
C ILE A 414 24.77 5.38 14.16
N ALA A 415 24.29 4.21 14.58
CA ALA A 415 23.05 4.11 15.33
C ALA A 415 23.15 4.80 16.70
N GLU A 416 24.28 4.63 17.40
CA GLU A 416 24.54 5.26 18.70
C GLU A 416 24.67 6.77 18.57
N VAL A 417 25.24 7.27 17.47
CA VAL A 417 25.33 8.71 17.18
C VAL A 417 23.94 9.36 17.19
N TYR A 418 22.97 8.81 16.46
CA TYR A 418 21.66 9.44 16.40
C TYR A 418 20.89 9.25 17.72
N LYS A 419 20.99 8.07 18.33
CA LYS A 419 20.36 7.75 19.62
C LYS A 419 20.82 8.66 20.76
N ASN A 420 22.11 8.98 20.82
CA ASN A 420 22.68 9.77 21.91
C ASN A 420 22.71 11.29 21.63
N SER A 421 22.27 11.72 20.44
CA SER A 421 22.22 13.14 20.09
C SER A 421 21.17 13.86 20.94
N ALA A 422 21.41 15.14 21.25
CA ALA A 422 20.39 15.94 21.93
C ALA A 422 19.20 16.21 21.00
N HIS A 423 19.50 16.49 19.74
CA HIS A 423 18.53 16.69 18.66
C HIS A 423 19.12 16.19 17.33
N VAL A 424 18.25 15.68 16.47
CA VAL A 424 18.55 15.50 15.05
C VAL A 424 17.99 16.68 14.28
N LEU A 425 18.85 17.34 13.49
CA LEU A 425 18.45 18.45 12.64
C LEU A 425 18.33 18.00 11.18
N VAL A 426 17.11 18.03 10.66
CA VAL A 426 16.79 17.67 9.27
C VAL A 426 17.08 18.85 8.34
N LEU A 427 17.95 18.60 7.36
CA LEU A 427 18.31 19.53 6.29
C LEU A 427 17.90 18.95 4.93
N ASP A 428 16.78 19.45 4.40
CA ASP A 428 16.24 19.09 3.09
C ASP A 428 15.95 20.37 2.29
N SER A 429 16.44 20.45 1.06
CA SER A 429 16.28 21.63 0.21
C SER A 429 14.80 21.99 -0.07
N SER A 430 13.90 21.01 -0.10
CA SER A 430 12.45 21.21 -0.30
C SER A 430 11.75 21.82 0.92
N LEU A 431 12.38 21.75 2.10
CA LEU A 431 11.86 22.29 3.37
C LEU A 431 12.56 23.57 3.77
N THR A 432 13.88 23.66 3.58
CA THR A 432 14.70 24.84 3.92
C THR A 432 14.38 26.07 3.04
N CYS A 433 13.59 25.90 1.97
CA CYS A 433 13.04 27.01 1.19
C CYS A 433 11.70 27.56 1.73
N LEU A 434 11.08 26.90 2.72
CA LEU A 434 9.79 27.31 3.29
C LEU A 434 10.03 28.24 4.47
N ASN A 435 9.23 29.29 4.59
CA ASN A 435 9.27 30.20 5.74
C ASN A 435 8.15 29.87 6.73
N THR A 436 8.44 29.83 8.02
CA THR A 436 7.47 29.43 9.06
C THR A 436 6.38 30.46 9.33
N GLU A 437 6.53 31.70 8.87
CA GLU A 437 5.54 32.76 9.02
C GLU A 437 4.62 32.86 7.81
N THR A 438 5.15 32.61 6.60
CA THR A 438 4.37 32.79 5.35
C THR A 438 3.79 31.50 4.78
N CYS A 439 4.39 30.33 5.03
CA CYS A 439 3.87 29.05 4.54
C CYS A 439 2.89 28.43 5.54
N ASP A 440 1.76 27.89 5.07
CA ASP A 440 0.77 27.28 5.95
C ASP A 440 1.32 26.10 6.76
N LEU A 441 0.90 25.97 8.02
CA LEU A 441 1.33 24.89 8.91
C LEU A 441 1.04 23.49 8.34
N ALA A 442 -0.14 23.30 7.73
CA ALA A 442 -0.52 22.05 7.08
C ALA A 442 0.40 21.72 5.90
N GLU A 443 0.74 22.71 5.06
CA GLU A 443 1.67 22.52 3.95
C GLU A 443 3.06 22.09 4.43
N ARG A 444 3.60 22.74 5.48
CA ARG A 444 4.92 22.40 6.03
C ARG A 444 4.98 20.94 6.48
N LEU A 445 3.98 20.48 7.22
CA LEU A 445 3.92 19.09 7.71
C LEU A 445 3.66 18.08 6.60
N LEU A 446 2.71 18.35 5.70
CA LEU A 446 2.44 17.49 4.54
C LEU A 446 3.69 17.34 3.69
N ARG A 447 4.40 18.43 3.36
CA ARG A 447 5.66 18.36 2.62
C ARG A 447 6.73 17.57 3.37
N THR A 448 6.87 17.79 4.67
CA THR A 448 7.85 17.07 5.51
C THR A 448 7.65 15.56 5.45
N PHE A 449 6.45 15.06 5.76
CA PHE A 449 6.24 13.61 5.93
C PHE A 449 5.90 12.88 4.62
N SER A 450 5.39 13.58 3.59
CA SER A 450 4.98 12.95 2.34
C SER A 450 5.92 13.19 1.16
N CYS A 451 6.37 14.44 0.94
CA CYS A 451 7.06 14.84 -0.30
C CYS A 451 8.57 15.08 -0.16
N SER A 452 9.12 15.14 1.06
CA SER A 452 10.54 15.46 1.25
C SER A 452 11.45 14.33 0.75
N ALA A 453 12.61 14.70 0.21
CA ALA A 453 13.64 13.76 -0.21
C ALA A 453 14.21 12.98 0.99
N TRP A 454 14.24 13.61 2.17
CA TRP A 454 14.56 12.99 3.45
C TRP A 454 13.69 11.75 3.74
N MET A 455 12.41 11.77 3.35
CA MET A 455 11.51 10.61 3.51
C MET A 455 11.66 9.54 2.42
N ARG A 456 12.65 9.65 1.52
CA ARG A 456 12.84 8.75 0.35
C ARG A 456 14.14 7.94 0.39
N ARG A 457 15.05 8.20 1.33
CA ARG A 457 16.30 7.45 1.50
C ARG A 457 16.18 6.47 2.67
N LEU A 458 16.78 5.29 2.57
CA LEU A 458 16.73 4.32 3.67
C LEU A 458 17.58 4.77 4.86
N TRP A 459 18.78 5.30 4.61
CA TRP A 459 19.69 5.76 5.66
C TRP A 459 19.05 6.81 6.57
N THR A 460 18.28 7.75 6.02
CA THR A 460 17.59 8.78 6.83
C THR A 460 16.45 8.23 7.70
N LEU A 461 16.02 6.98 7.51
CA LEU A 461 14.99 6.37 8.34
C LEU A 461 15.47 6.11 9.76
N GLN A 462 16.68 5.56 9.93
CA GLN A 462 17.25 5.37 11.27
C GLN A 462 17.56 6.71 11.94
N GLU A 463 17.91 7.73 11.16
CA GLU A 463 18.13 9.11 11.63
C GLU A 463 16.82 9.74 12.14
N ALA A 464 15.68 9.22 11.71
CA ALA A 464 14.35 9.62 12.16
C ALA A 464 13.77 8.75 13.28
N ILE A 465 14.16 7.48 13.36
CA ILE A 465 13.61 6.53 14.34
C ILE A 465 14.39 6.51 15.64
N LEU A 466 15.71 6.63 15.57
CA LEU A 466 16.59 6.48 16.74
C LEU A 466 16.62 7.67 17.71
N PRO A 467 16.51 8.95 17.28
CA PRO A 467 16.62 10.07 18.21
C PRO A 467 15.31 10.34 18.96
N ASP A 468 15.42 10.86 20.18
CA ASP A 468 14.28 11.29 20.99
C ASP A 468 13.62 12.58 20.47
N ASN A 469 14.36 13.41 19.71
CA ASN A 469 13.88 14.70 19.22
C ASN A 469 14.37 15.00 17.80
N ILE A 470 13.43 15.28 16.89
CA ILE A 470 13.71 15.76 15.53
C ILE A 470 13.31 17.22 15.38
N CYS A 471 14.25 18.03 14.91
CA CYS A 471 14.05 19.41 14.48
C CYS A 471 14.16 19.52 12.95
N ILE A 472 13.26 20.28 12.33
CA ILE A 472 13.24 20.51 10.89
C ILE A 472 13.70 21.93 10.62
N GLN A 473 14.76 22.09 9.81
CA GLN A 473 15.21 23.41 9.39
C GLN A 473 14.32 23.95 8.27
N PHE A 474 13.70 25.11 8.52
CA PHE A 474 13.04 25.93 7.52
C PHE A 474 13.97 27.08 7.08
N GLN A 475 13.48 27.99 6.23
CA GLN A 475 14.26 29.12 5.75
C GLN A 475 14.72 30.04 6.89
N ASP A 476 13.84 30.27 7.87
CA ASP A 476 14.01 31.24 8.94
C ASP A 476 14.48 30.63 10.27
N LYS A 477 14.07 29.40 10.59
CA LYS A 477 14.47 28.72 11.84
C LYS A 477 14.25 27.21 11.80
N ALA A 478 14.87 26.51 12.74
CA ALA A 478 14.53 25.13 13.07
C ALA A 478 13.32 25.07 14.01
N VAL A 479 12.43 24.09 13.79
CA VAL A 479 11.27 23.84 14.67
C VAL A 479 11.19 22.36 14.99
N ALA A 480 10.90 22.00 16.25
CA ALA A 480 10.67 20.62 16.63
C ALA A 480 9.43 20.06 15.93
N SER A 481 9.54 18.84 15.39
CA SER A 481 8.44 18.16 14.70
C SER A 481 7.23 17.92 15.60
N ALA A 482 7.46 17.62 16.89
CA ALA A 482 6.42 17.47 17.90
C ALA A 482 5.64 18.78 18.13
N ASP A 483 6.33 19.94 18.13
CA ASP A 483 5.67 21.24 18.26
C ASP A 483 4.78 21.55 17.05
N LEU A 484 5.26 21.29 15.83
CA LEU A 484 4.45 21.47 14.62
C LEU A 484 3.16 20.64 14.67
N LEU A 485 3.25 19.38 15.11
CA LEU A 485 2.08 18.51 15.25
C LEU A 485 1.12 18.97 16.34
N ARG A 486 1.64 19.39 17.50
CA ARG A 486 0.82 19.98 18.56
C ARG A 486 0.09 21.21 18.04
N ASP A 487 0.79 22.10 17.35
CA ASP A 487 0.22 23.34 16.84
C ASP A 487 -0.85 23.03 15.76
N LEU A 488 -0.66 22.00 14.94
CA LEU A 488 -1.66 21.55 13.96
C LEU A 488 -2.88 20.94 14.66
N TYR A 489 -2.70 20.18 15.74
CA TYR A 489 -3.82 19.70 16.55
C TYR A 489 -4.63 20.87 17.12
N MET A 490 -3.97 21.88 17.69
CA MET A 490 -4.62 23.08 18.24
C MET A 490 -5.35 23.89 17.16
N ALA A 491 -4.80 23.98 15.96
CA ALA A 491 -5.50 24.54 14.80
C ALA A 491 -6.68 23.66 14.37
N GLY A 492 -6.50 22.34 14.39
CA GLY A 492 -7.50 21.32 14.12
C GLY A 492 -8.71 21.41 15.05
N MET A 493 -8.50 21.74 16.31
CA MET A 493 -9.59 21.97 17.27
C MET A 493 -10.47 23.18 16.91
N LYS A 494 -9.97 24.10 16.08
CA LYS A 494 -10.74 25.25 15.55
C LYS A 494 -11.27 24.99 14.14
N ASP A 495 -10.61 24.12 13.39
CA ASP A 495 -10.99 23.73 12.03
C ASP A 495 -10.84 22.22 11.84
N MET A 496 -11.96 21.50 11.86
CA MET A 496 -11.98 20.04 11.76
C MET A 496 -11.35 19.50 10.46
N ARG A 497 -11.21 20.32 9.41
CA ARG A 497 -10.49 19.94 8.19
C ARG A 497 -9.01 19.73 8.47
N LEU A 498 -8.42 20.59 9.30
CA LEU A 498 -7.02 20.47 9.74
C LEU A 498 -6.85 19.33 10.75
N LEU A 499 -7.86 19.04 11.58
CA LEU A 499 -7.82 17.88 12.47
C LEU A 499 -7.76 16.57 11.69
N ARG A 500 -8.48 16.47 10.56
CA ARG A 500 -8.38 15.31 9.69
C ARG A 500 -6.98 15.15 9.10
N ILE A 501 -6.36 16.25 8.64
CA ILE A 501 -4.97 16.25 8.16
C ILE A 501 -4.01 15.83 9.28
N TRP A 502 -4.22 16.33 10.50
CA TRP A 502 -3.43 15.95 11.68
C TRP A 502 -3.52 14.45 11.97
N GLN A 503 -4.69 13.83 11.89
CA GLN A 503 -4.86 12.39 12.13
C GLN A 503 -4.02 11.54 11.16
N ASP A 504 -3.96 11.91 9.88
CA ASP A 504 -3.13 11.22 8.89
C ASP A 504 -1.63 11.42 9.20
N LEU A 505 -1.22 12.65 9.49
CA LEU A 505 0.18 12.97 9.81
C LEU A 505 0.67 12.37 11.13
N LEU A 506 -0.23 12.22 12.12
CA LEU A 506 0.08 11.63 13.40
C LEU A 506 0.53 10.17 13.24
N ASN A 507 -0.08 9.43 12.31
CA ASN A 507 0.33 8.05 12.02
C ASN A 507 1.78 8.02 11.52
N GLU A 508 2.14 8.89 10.58
CA GLU A 508 3.51 8.98 10.06
C GLU A 508 4.52 9.42 11.12
N PHE A 509 4.16 10.39 11.94
CA PHE A 509 4.98 10.79 13.06
C PHE A 509 5.19 9.66 14.06
N ASN A 510 4.13 8.91 14.39
CA ASN A 510 4.23 7.77 15.29
C ASN A 510 5.07 6.64 14.68
N PHE A 511 5.05 6.44 13.37
CA PHE A 511 5.92 5.47 12.71
C PHE A 511 7.41 5.84 12.83
N LEU A 512 7.75 7.13 12.89
CA LEU A 512 9.12 7.57 13.05
C LEU A 512 9.51 7.68 14.53
N GLN A 513 8.81 8.50 15.31
CA GLN A 513 9.21 8.86 16.68
C GLN A 513 8.66 7.92 17.77
N ASN A 514 7.70 7.04 17.42
CA ASN A 514 7.11 6.09 18.35
C ASN A 514 7.13 4.66 17.80
N PHE A 515 8.10 4.30 16.95
CA PHE A 515 8.13 3.02 16.22
C PHE A 515 7.86 1.80 17.12
N GLN A 516 8.51 1.71 18.29
CA GLN A 516 8.26 0.63 19.26
C GLN A 516 6.87 0.70 19.91
N ALA A 517 6.37 1.90 20.22
CA ALA A 517 5.05 2.06 20.86
C ALA A 517 3.89 1.88 19.87
N ALA A 518 4.06 2.28 18.62
CA ALA A 518 3.10 2.04 17.54
C ALA A 518 2.99 0.53 17.23
N SER A 519 4.08 -0.23 17.37
CA SER A 519 4.05 -1.71 17.32
C SER A 519 3.15 -2.30 18.40
N ARG A 520 3.24 -1.78 19.64
CA ARG A 520 2.42 -2.25 20.77
C ARG A 520 0.92 -2.11 20.54
N SER A 521 0.49 -1.11 19.77
CA SER A 521 -0.94 -0.92 19.46
C SER A 521 -1.54 -2.06 18.63
N LEU A 522 -0.71 -2.87 17.97
CA LEU A 522 -1.10 -4.00 17.14
C LEU A 522 -0.88 -5.35 17.84
N GLU A 523 -0.22 -5.38 19.01
CA GLU A 523 0.12 -6.62 19.73
C GLU A 523 -1.11 -7.40 20.21
N ASP A 524 -2.24 -6.71 20.43
CA ASP A 524 -3.52 -7.36 20.77
C ASP A 524 -4.11 -8.17 19.60
N SER A 525 -3.70 -7.86 18.36
CA SER A 525 -4.25 -8.47 17.13
C SER A 525 -3.23 -9.35 16.39
N PHE A 526 -1.95 -9.00 16.46
CA PHE A 526 -0.87 -9.65 15.72
C PHE A 526 0.35 -9.91 16.60
N LEU A 527 0.95 -11.10 16.47
CA LEU A 527 2.25 -11.40 17.05
C LEU A 527 3.36 -10.64 16.29
N ASN A 528 4.28 -10.02 17.03
CA ASN A 528 5.48 -9.37 16.51
C ASN A 528 5.23 -8.41 15.31
N PRO A 529 4.35 -7.40 15.44
CA PRO A 529 3.96 -6.53 14.32
C PRO A 529 5.08 -5.62 13.80
N GLN A 530 6.24 -5.61 14.46
CA GLN A 530 7.42 -4.84 14.07
C GLN A 530 7.88 -5.07 12.62
N LEU A 531 7.77 -6.29 12.06
CA LEU A 531 8.12 -6.52 10.64
C LEU A 531 7.10 -5.91 9.67
N VAL A 532 5.81 -5.92 10.02
CA VAL A 532 4.76 -5.23 9.25
C VAL A 532 5.07 -3.73 9.22
N MET A 533 5.46 -3.17 10.37
CA MET A 533 5.81 -1.77 10.48
C MET A 533 7.10 -1.41 9.75
N LEU A 534 8.15 -2.23 9.88
CA LEU A 534 9.40 -2.05 9.15
C LEU A 534 9.12 -2.01 7.65
N GLN A 535 8.39 -3.01 7.14
CA GLN A 535 8.02 -3.09 5.73
C GLN A 535 7.27 -1.84 5.28
N ARG A 536 6.42 -1.27 6.14
CA ARG A 536 5.72 -0.01 5.85
C ARG A 536 6.67 1.17 5.75
N ALA A 537 7.57 1.33 6.71
CA ALA A 537 8.48 2.46 6.78
C ALA A 537 9.52 2.50 5.64
N ILE A 538 9.91 1.34 5.11
CA ILE A 538 10.95 1.22 4.07
C ILE A 538 10.42 1.16 2.64
N HIS A 539 9.13 0.90 2.43
CA HIS A 539 8.59 0.56 1.10
C HIS A 539 8.92 1.59 0.00
N PHE A 540 8.72 2.88 0.30
CA PHE A 540 8.97 3.98 -0.65
C PHE A 540 10.38 4.58 -0.53
N ARG A 541 11.30 3.87 0.13
CA ARG A 541 12.68 4.30 0.31
C ARG A 541 13.62 3.61 -0.68
N THR A 542 14.78 4.23 -0.88
CA THR A 542 15.82 3.78 -1.80
C THR A 542 17.19 3.81 -1.12
N VAL A 543 18.13 3.02 -1.66
CA VAL A 543 19.55 3.03 -1.32
C VAL A 543 20.38 3.26 -2.57
N SER A 544 21.52 3.93 -2.43
CA SER A 544 22.51 4.06 -3.51
C SER A 544 23.35 2.79 -3.68
N VAL A 545 23.52 2.03 -2.60
CA VAL A 545 24.26 0.76 -2.58
C VAL A 545 23.34 -0.31 -1.99
N GLN A 546 22.96 -1.32 -2.78
CA GLN A 546 21.98 -2.34 -2.36
C GLN A 546 22.44 -3.14 -1.13
N SER A 547 23.74 -3.39 -0.98
CA SER A 547 24.27 -4.12 0.18
C SER A 547 24.06 -3.38 1.52
N ASP A 548 23.72 -2.09 1.50
CA ASP A 548 23.50 -1.31 2.72
C ASP A 548 22.13 -1.59 3.37
N GLU A 549 21.14 -2.05 2.60
CA GLU A 549 19.80 -2.32 3.12
C GLU A 549 19.80 -3.28 4.34
N PRO A 550 20.47 -4.45 4.29
CA PRO A 550 20.59 -5.33 5.44
C PRO A 550 21.16 -4.65 6.71
N LEU A 551 22.06 -3.66 6.56
CA LEU A 551 22.63 -2.94 7.71
C LEU A 551 21.55 -2.09 8.39
N CYS A 552 20.77 -1.35 7.60
CA CYS A 552 19.68 -0.53 8.14
C CYS A 552 18.60 -1.41 8.79
N ILE A 553 18.25 -2.54 8.19
CA ILE A 553 17.27 -3.49 8.78
C ILE A 553 17.78 -4.01 10.13
N ALA A 554 19.06 -4.41 10.21
CA ALA A 554 19.65 -4.89 11.45
C ALA A 554 19.57 -3.84 12.57
N VAL A 555 19.87 -2.57 12.28
CA VAL A 555 19.75 -1.47 13.25
C VAL A 555 18.31 -1.25 13.67
N LEU A 556 17.38 -1.10 12.71
CA LEU A 556 15.96 -0.80 12.99
C LEU A 556 15.27 -1.90 13.79
N MET A 557 15.69 -3.15 13.60
CA MET A 557 15.18 -4.32 14.30
C MET A 557 15.99 -4.70 15.54
N SER A 558 16.99 -3.88 15.92
CA SER A 558 17.87 -4.10 17.08
C SER A 558 18.55 -5.48 17.08
N LEU A 559 19.06 -5.91 15.92
CA LEU A 559 19.72 -7.21 15.73
C LEU A 559 21.23 -7.10 15.97
N GLU A 560 21.78 -7.95 16.84
CA GLU A 560 23.21 -8.02 17.11
C GLU A 560 23.91 -9.05 16.21
N ILE A 561 24.36 -8.63 15.02
CA ILE A 561 24.99 -9.53 14.05
C ILE A 561 26.48 -9.23 13.91
N LYS A 562 27.33 -10.09 14.51
CA LYS A 562 28.79 -9.94 14.46
C LYS A 562 29.34 -10.00 13.04
N GLY A 563 30.12 -8.99 12.67
CA GLY A 563 30.84 -8.93 11.38
C GLY A 563 29.95 -8.66 10.16
N LEU A 564 28.71 -8.17 10.36
CA LEU A 564 27.79 -7.90 9.26
C LEU A 564 28.32 -6.84 8.28
N THR A 565 28.96 -5.79 8.81
CA THR A 565 29.62 -4.70 8.06
C THR A 565 30.78 -5.18 7.19
N ALA A 566 31.50 -6.21 7.62
CA ALA A 566 32.65 -6.78 6.91
C ALA A 566 32.26 -7.69 5.72
N LEU A 567 31.01 -8.15 5.65
CA LEU A 567 30.53 -8.99 4.54
C LEU A 567 30.24 -8.16 3.30
N THR A 568 31.01 -8.30 2.22
CA THR A 568 30.80 -7.53 0.99
C THR A 568 29.67 -8.07 0.10
N ASP A 569 29.30 -9.33 0.26
CA ASP A 569 28.22 -9.96 -0.53
C ASP A 569 26.85 -9.61 0.06
N GLY A 570 26.03 -8.89 -0.72
CA GLY A 570 24.73 -8.38 -0.27
C GLY A 570 23.71 -9.48 0.05
N GLU A 571 23.69 -10.58 -0.72
CA GLU A 571 22.74 -11.68 -0.49
C GLU A 571 23.10 -12.49 0.76
N GLN A 572 24.39 -12.78 0.98
CA GLN A 572 24.86 -13.41 2.22
C GLN A 572 24.59 -12.52 3.43
N ARG A 573 24.79 -11.20 3.29
CA ARG A 573 24.48 -10.23 4.34
C ARG A 573 22.98 -10.24 4.67
N MET A 574 22.10 -10.25 3.66
CA MET A 574 20.64 -10.34 3.86
C MET A 574 20.20 -11.68 4.47
N ALA A 575 20.80 -12.80 4.06
CA ALA A 575 20.53 -14.11 4.67
C ALA A 575 20.86 -14.14 6.18
N ARG A 576 21.95 -13.49 6.59
CA ARG A 576 22.30 -13.33 8.02
C ARG A 576 21.26 -12.53 8.79
N VAL A 577 20.72 -11.47 8.19
CA VAL A 577 19.64 -10.68 8.77
C VAL A 577 18.37 -11.52 8.92
N TRP A 578 17.98 -12.28 7.90
CA TRP A 578 16.84 -13.19 8.00
C TRP A 578 17.00 -14.25 9.09
N ALA A 579 18.20 -14.81 9.24
CA ALA A 579 18.50 -15.75 10.32
C ALA A 579 18.30 -15.11 11.71
N ALA A 580 18.87 -13.91 11.91
CA ALA A 580 18.74 -13.18 13.16
C ALA A 580 17.29 -12.75 13.45
N LEU A 581 16.55 -12.30 12.42
CA LEU A 581 15.12 -11.99 12.54
C LEU A 581 14.32 -13.19 13.03
N ALA A 582 14.52 -14.36 12.42
CA ALA A 582 13.81 -15.56 12.82
C ALA A 582 14.13 -15.96 14.27
N GLU A 583 15.38 -15.83 14.70
CA GLU A 583 15.79 -16.09 16.08
C GLU A 583 15.14 -15.11 17.07
N THR A 584 15.20 -13.81 16.79
CA THR A 584 14.63 -12.76 17.66
C THR A 584 13.10 -12.85 17.74
N LEU A 585 12.44 -13.23 16.65
CA LEU A 585 10.98 -13.29 16.56
C LEU A 585 10.37 -14.65 16.95
N GLY A 586 11.21 -15.67 17.18
CA GLY A 586 10.73 -17.04 17.41
C GLY A 586 10.18 -17.73 16.16
N GLY A 587 10.51 -17.22 14.97
CA GLY A 587 10.05 -17.70 13.66
C GLY A 587 9.70 -16.56 12.70
N ILE A 588 9.36 -16.93 11.46
CA ILE A 588 8.90 -16.02 10.41
C ILE A 588 7.48 -16.40 10.01
N SER A 589 6.61 -15.42 9.73
CA SER A 589 5.25 -15.71 9.25
C SER A 589 5.28 -16.63 8.03
N THR A 590 4.51 -17.72 8.08
CA THR A 590 4.35 -18.64 6.94
C THR A 590 3.66 -17.97 5.75
N SER A 591 2.92 -16.88 5.99
CA SER A 591 2.33 -16.07 4.92
C SER A 591 3.37 -15.51 3.95
N LEU A 592 4.64 -15.38 4.38
CA LEU A 592 5.73 -14.83 3.57
C LEU A 592 5.89 -15.55 2.23
N VAL A 593 5.83 -16.90 2.21
CA VAL A 593 6.13 -17.69 1.01
C VAL A 593 5.11 -17.53 -0.11
N PHE A 594 3.91 -17.06 0.23
CA PHE A 594 2.82 -16.82 -0.72
C PHE A 594 2.94 -15.47 -1.42
N TYR A 595 3.64 -14.50 -0.81
CA TYR A 595 3.81 -13.14 -1.31
C TYR A 595 5.29 -12.79 -1.47
N LEU A 596 5.91 -13.43 -2.45
CA LEU A 596 7.32 -13.26 -2.80
C LEU A 596 7.48 -12.58 -4.16
N GLU A 597 8.48 -11.70 -4.22
CA GLU A 597 9.01 -11.09 -5.43
C GLU A 597 10.38 -11.73 -5.72
N GLU A 598 11.42 -10.93 -5.93
CA GLU A 598 12.78 -11.41 -6.02
C GLU A 598 13.24 -11.99 -4.69
N THR A 599 13.71 -13.22 -4.73
CA THR A 599 14.22 -13.95 -3.57
C THR A 599 15.73 -14.09 -3.64
N LEU A 600 16.35 -14.44 -2.51
CA LEU A 600 17.78 -14.74 -2.48
C LEU A 600 18.08 -15.93 -3.39
N SER A 601 19.21 -15.91 -4.10
CA SER A 601 19.63 -17.01 -4.98
C SER A 601 20.25 -18.18 -4.21
N LEU A 602 20.59 -17.95 -2.94
CA LEU A 602 21.23 -18.88 -2.03
C LEU A 602 20.32 -20.07 -1.71
N LYS A 603 20.82 -21.30 -1.94
CA LYS A 603 20.10 -22.53 -1.60
C LYS A 603 19.70 -22.55 -0.12
N GLY A 604 18.45 -22.91 0.16
CA GLY A 604 17.86 -22.92 1.51
C GLY A 604 17.32 -21.55 1.95
N TRP A 605 17.51 -20.51 1.13
CA TRP A 605 17.04 -19.14 1.37
C TRP A 605 16.19 -18.59 0.22
N ARG A 606 15.83 -19.41 -0.78
CA ARG A 606 15.05 -18.95 -1.94
C ARG A 606 13.58 -18.64 -1.60
N TRP A 607 13.16 -18.94 -0.38
CA TRP A 607 11.90 -18.49 0.22
C TRP A 607 11.97 -17.05 0.76
N ALA A 608 13.18 -16.52 0.99
CA ALA A 608 13.37 -15.24 1.64
C ALA A 608 13.53 -14.11 0.60
N PRO A 609 12.81 -12.97 0.75
CA PRO A 609 12.99 -11.82 -0.11
C PRO A 609 14.45 -11.34 -0.14
N LYS A 610 14.95 -11.05 -1.34
CA LYS A 610 16.27 -10.45 -1.56
C LYS A 610 16.35 -9.02 -1.03
N SER A 611 15.22 -8.32 -1.11
CA SER A 611 15.03 -6.95 -0.67
C SER A 611 13.62 -6.80 -0.09
N LEU A 612 13.48 -5.91 0.89
CA LEU A 612 12.22 -5.42 1.40
C LEU A 612 11.87 -4.03 0.86
N LEU A 613 12.79 -3.37 0.15
CA LEU A 613 12.52 -2.12 -0.58
C LEU A 613 11.60 -2.37 -1.78
N GLY A 614 10.51 -1.61 -1.88
CA GLY A 614 9.59 -1.68 -3.03
C GLY A 614 10.24 -1.21 -4.33
N SER A 615 11.26 -0.34 -4.23
CA SER A 615 11.97 0.27 -5.35
C SER A 615 12.80 -0.70 -6.21
N LEU A 616 13.08 -1.91 -5.73
CA LEU A 616 13.87 -2.91 -6.44
C LEU A 616 13.03 -3.89 -7.27
N GLY A 617 11.70 -3.86 -7.16
CA GLY A 617 10.82 -4.70 -7.97
C GLY A 617 10.52 -4.09 -9.33
N GLU A 618 11.40 -4.29 -10.33
CA GLU A 618 11.19 -3.77 -11.69
C GLU A 618 9.93 -4.35 -12.37
N ASP A 619 9.52 -5.56 -12.00
CA ASP A 619 8.29 -6.22 -12.48
C ASP A 619 7.40 -6.73 -11.33
N SER A 620 7.26 -5.91 -10.28
CA SER A 620 6.44 -6.23 -9.11
C SER A 620 4.95 -6.40 -9.44
N THR A 621 4.28 -7.31 -8.74
CA THR A 621 2.81 -7.52 -8.77
C THR A 621 2.14 -7.26 -7.42
N MET A 622 2.95 -6.90 -6.40
CA MET A 622 2.52 -6.68 -5.03
C MET A 622 2.47 -5.19 -4.72
N GLY A 623 1.35 -4.73 -4.18
CA GLY A 623 1.25 -3.41 -3.59
C GLY A 623 1.87 -3.35 -2.21
N MET A 624 1.62 -2.23 -1.54
CA MET A 624 2.03 -1.99 -0.17
C MET A 624 1.41 -2.99 0.81
N ASP A 625 0.13 -3.27 0.62
CA ASP A 625 -0.65 -4.12 1.53
C ASP A 625 -0.19 -5.57 1.45
N GLU A 626 -0.04 -6.15 0.24
CA GLU A 626 0.46 -7.51 0.09
C GLU A 626 1.86 -7.66 0.69
N ARG A 627 2.75 -6.68 0.47
CA ARG A 627 4.11 -6.69 1.05
C ARG A 627 4.09 -6.59 2.57
N SER A 628 3.18 -5.81 3.16
CA SER A 628 3.08 -5.63 4.61
C SER A 628 2.43 -6.83 5.29
N LEU A 629 1.31 -7.31 4.73
CA LEU A 629 0.49 -8.39 5.31
C LEU A 629 1.16 -9.75 5.27
N ARG A 630 2.16 -9.96 4.40
CA ARG A 630 2.95 -11.22 4.39
C ARG A 630 3.71 -11.49 5.69
N PHE A 631 3.89 -10.47 6.54
CA PHE A 631 4.50 -10.59 7.87
C PHE A 631 3.49 -10.65 9.01
N ALA A 632 2.19 -10.43 8.73
CA ALA A 632 1.17 -10.48 9.76
C ALA A 632 1.04 -11.91 10.30
N VAL A 633 0.93 -12.02 11.62
CA VAL A 633 0.67 -13.27 12.33
C VAL A 633 -0.52 -13.04 13.26
N PRO A 634 -1.76 -13.29 12.80
CA PRO A 634 -2.95 -13.05 13.62
C PRO A 634 -2.95 -13.92 14.89
N LEU A 635 -3.51 -13.38 15.98
CA LEU A 635 -3.75 -14.14 17.20
C LEU A 635 -5.11 -14.86 17.16
N PRO A 636 -5.25 -16.07 17.76
CA PRO A 636 -4.21 -16.83 18.46
C PRO A 636 -3.22 -17.53 17.51
N ILE A 637 -1.97 -17.68 17.96
CA ILE A 637 -0.91 -18.36 17.20
C ILE A 637 -1.26 -19.85 17.07
N THR A 638 -1.06 -20.40 15.88
CA THR A 638 -1.21 -21.83 15.59
C THR A 638 0.12 -22.42 15.09
N PRO A 639 0.27 -23.76 15.06
CA PRO A 639 1.43 -24.38 14.42
C PRO A 639 1.63 -24.02 12.94
N LEU A 640 0.59 -23.50 12.27
CA LEU A 640 0.63 -23.04 10.87
C LEU A 640 1.12 -21.60 10.73
N SER A 641 1.23 -20.86 11.84
CA SER A 641 1.46 -19.42 11.82
C SER A 641 2.91 -19.03 11.58
N LEU A 642 3.87 -19.82 12.04
CA LEU A 642 5.31 -19.51 12.00
C LEU A 642 6.13 -20.65 11.38
N GLY A 643 7.13 -20.28 10.59
CA GLY A 643 8.16 -21.15 10.05
C GLY A 643 9.55 -20.82 10.60
N THR A 644 10.47 -21.79 10.51
CA THR A 644 11.85 -21.69 11.00
C THR A 644 12.84 -21.89 9.85
N PRO A 645 13.80 -20.98 9.63
CA PRO A 645 14.84 -21.17 8.62
C PRO A 645 15.69 -22.40 8.88
N THR A 646 15.99 -23.18 7.83
CA THR A 646 16.90 -24.34 7.88
C THR A 646 17.81 -24.35 6.65
N PRO A 647 18.90 -25.14 6.63
CA PRO A 647 19.72 -25.33 5.42
C PRO A 647 18.96 -25.90 4.21
N ARG A 648 17.75 -26.43 4.42
CA ARG A 648 16.90 -27.06 3.40
C ARG A 648 15.80 -26.12 2.87
N GLY A 649 15.63 -24.94 3.46
CA GLY A 649 14.52 -24.03 3.20
C GLY A 649 13.83 -23.57 4.50
N LEU A 650 12.71 -22.86 4.38
CA LEU A 650 11.85 -22.52 5.51
C LEU A 650 11.06 -23.75 5.92
N ARG A 651 11.33 -24.27 7.12
CA ARG A 651 10.51 -25.34 7.72
C ARG A 651 9.22 -24.74 8.24
N MET A 652 8.09 -25.09 7.64
CA MET A 652 6.76 -24.61 8.03
C MET A 652 5.72 -25.72 7.99
N ARG A 653 4.57 -25.51 8.64
CA ARG A 653 3.39 -26.36 8.50
C ARG A 653 2.34 -25.67 7.64
N GLY A 654 1.64 -26.42 6.80
CA GLY A 654 0.64 -25.86 5.91
C GLY A 654 -0.17 -26.92 5.17
N ALA A 655 -1.39 -26.56 4.79
CA ALA A 655 -2.27 -27.42 4.01
C ALA A 655 -1.85 -27.46 2.54
N GLY A 656 -1.94 -28.63 1.92
CA GLY A 656 -1.56 -28.82 0.54
C GLY A 656 -1.71 -30.27 0.09
N GLY A 657 -1.29 -30.54 -1.14
CA GLY A 657 -1.43 -31.87 -1.73
C GLY A 657 -0.59 -32.08 -2.97
N TYR A 658 -0.34 -33.35 -3.28
CA TYR A 658 0.32 -33.74 -4.53
C TYR A 658 -0.65 -33.62 -5.69
N LEU A 659 -0.15 -33.12 -6.82
CA LEU A 659 -0.89 -33.02 -8.06
C LEU A 659 -0.50 -34.14 -9.01
N ARG A 660 -1.50 -34.78 -9.60
CA ARG A 660 -1.32 -35.86 -10.58
C ARG A 660 -2.17 -35.58 -11.81
N VAL A 661 -1.53 -35.55 -12.97
CA VAL A 661 -2.25 -35.49 -14.26
C VAL A 661 -2.68 -36.90 -14.65
N ALA A 662 -3.96 -37.07 -14.95
CA ALA A 662 -4.50 -38.29 -15.52
C ALA A 662 -5.04 -38.01 -16.93
N PRO A 663 -4.68 -38.82 -17.94
CA PRO A 663 -5.29 -38.72 -19.26
C PRO A 663 -6.78 -39.10 -19.19
N LEU A 664 -7.58 -38.63 -20.14
CA LEU A 664 -9.02 -38.93 -20.21
C LEU A 664 -9.33 -40.42 -20.40
N ARG A 665 -8.40 -41.17 -21.01
CA ARG A 665 -8.44 -42.61 -21.25
C ARG A 665 -7.04 -43.17 -21.02
N GLU A 666 -6.92 -44.44 -20.63
CA GLU A 666 -5.61 -45.06 -20.30
C GLU A 666 -4.60 -45.06 -21.46
N ASN A 667 -5.08 -45.09 -22.71
CA ASN A 667 -4.26 -45.09 -23.91
C ASN A 667 -3.98 -43.69 -24.50
N PHE A 668 -4.39 -42.62 -23.82
CA PHE A 668 -4.21 -41.25 -24.30
C PHE A 668 -2.99 -40.61 -23.64
N ASP A 669 -2.35 -39.68 -24.36
CA ASP A 669 -1.46 -38.70 -23.74
C ASP A 669 -2.25 -37.70 -22.89
N ALA A 670 -1.54 -36.95 -22.04
CA ALA A 670 -2.17 -35.91 -21.20
C ALA A 670 -2.76 -34.71 -22.00
N GLU A 671 -2.36 -34.55 -23.26
CA GLU A 671 -2.89 -33.53 -24.17
C GLU A 671 -3.27 -34.17 -25.52
N PRO A 672 -4.34 -34.99 -25.59
CA PRO A 672 -4.64 -35.81 -26.77
C PRO A 672 -4.97 -34.98 -28.02
N TRP A 673 -5.44 -33.75 -27.85
CA TRP A 673 -5.85 -32.84 -28.93
C TRP A 673 -4.86 -31.68 -29.14
N LYS A 674 -3.60 -31.85 -28.71
CA LYS A 674 -2.56 -30.83 -28.89
C LYS A 674 -2.36 -30.49 -30.37
N GLY A 675 -2.55 -29.21 -30.70
CA GLY A 675 -2.43 -28.66 -32.06
C GLY A 675 -3.76 -28.28 -32.72
N VAL A 676 -4.91 -28.64 -32.15
CA VAL A 676 -6.24 -28.30 -32.70
C VAL A 676 -6.46 -26.77 -32.69
N THR A 677 -5.98 -26.10 -31.65
CA THR A 677 -5.89 -24.64 -31.57
C THR A 677 -4.47 -24.20 -31.94
N LYS A 678 -4.36 -23.15 -32.77
CA LYS A 678 -3.06 -22.63 -33.23
C LYS A 678 -2.22 -22.01 -32.10
N ARG A 679 -2.87 -21.55 -31.03
CA ARG A 679 -2.25 -21.00 -29.82
C ARG A 679 -3.00 -21.58 -28.62
N VAL A 680 -2.29 -22.27 -27.72
CA VAL A 680 -2.77 -22.60 -26.39
C VAL A 680 -2.11 -21.63 -25.43
N ILE A 681 -2.86 -20.64 -24.99
CA ILE A 681 -2.44 -19.73 -23.94
C ILE A 681 -3.15 -20.21 -22.68
N GLU A 682 -2.39 -20.67 -21.70
CA GLU A 682 -2.95 -21.14 -20.44
C GLU A 682 -3.41 -19.95 -19.59
N ALA A 683 -4.72 -19.74 -19.54
CA ALA A 683 -5.33 -18.75 -18.66
C ALA A 683 -5.45 -19.29 -17.23
N HIS A 684 -5.86 -20.55 -17.11
CA HIS A 684 -6.04 -21.27 -15.86
C HIS A 684 -5.99 -22.78 -16.10
N VAL A 685 -5.96 -23.55 -15.02
CA VAL A 685 -6.02 -25.01 -15.00
C VAL A 685 -7.07 -25.47 -13.99
N LEU A 686 -7.80 -26.55 -14.31
CA LEU A 686 -8.77 -27.16 -13.42
C LEU A 686 -8.15 -28.27 -12.57
N ILE A 687 -8.42 -28.24 -11.26
CA ILE A 687 -8.00 -29.24 -10.29
C ILE A 687 -9.25 -29.87 -9.66
N TYR A 688 -9.29 -31.20 -9.64
CA TYR A 688 -10.28 -31.97 -8.91
C TYR A 688 -9.68 -32.44 -7.58
N ARG A 689 -10.25 -31.99 -6.47
CA ARG A 689 -9.81 -32.37 -5.13
C ARG A 689 -10.55 -33.63 -4.69
N GLU A 690 -9.82 -34.73 -4.53
CA GLU A 690 -10.43 -36.06 -4.35
C GLU A 690 -11.16 -36.21 -3.00
N SER A 691 -10.63 -35.58 -1.95
CA SER A 691 -11.16 -35.63 -0.58
C SER A 691 -12.53 -34.95 -0.44
N THR A 692 -12.70 -33.76 -1.02
CA THR A 692 -13.94 -32.96 -0.92
C THR A 692 -14.86 -33.12 -2.13
N LYS A 693 -14.38 -33.72 -3.22
CA LYS A 693 -15.08 -33.84 -4.51
C LYS A 693 -15.42 -32.50 -5.15
N GLU A 694 -14.61 -31.48 -4.86
CA GLU A 694 -14.78 -30.13 -5.39
C GLU A 694 -13.82 -29.85 -6.54
N TRP A 695 -14.23 -28.94 -7.43
CA TRP A 695 -13.38 -28.41 -8.49
C TRP A 695 -12.83 -27.05 -8.10
N PHE A 696 -11.56 -26.83 -8.41
CA PHE A 696 -10.86 -25.56 -8.27
C PHE A 696 -10.31 -25.10 -9.62
N ARG A 697 -10.32 -23.79 -9.86
CA ARG A 697 -9.50 -23.15 -10.89
C ARG A 697 -8.25 -22.60 -10.23
N ILE A 698 -7.11 -22.80 -10.89
CA ILE A 698 -5.86 -22.12 -10.55
C ILE A 698 -5.38 -21.28 -11.73
N ALA A 699 -4.95 -20.06 -11.47
CA ALA A 699 -4.37 -19.16 -12.45
C ALA A 699 -3.03 -18.61 -11.97
N ASP A 700 -2.13 -18.32 -12.91
CA ASP A 700 -0.84 -17.72 -12.58
C ASP A 700 -1.05 -16.31 -12.00
N TRP A 701 -0.53 -16.07 -10.79
CA TRP A 701 -0.71 -14.80 -10.09
C TRP A 701 -0.12 -13.64 -10.88
N HIS A 702 1.10 -13.82 -11.40
CA HIS A 702 1.85 -12.74 -12.04
C HIS A 702 1.16 -12.29 -13.33
N ARG A 703 0.84 -13.24 -14.20
CA ARG A 703 0.07 -12.97 -15.42
C ARG A 703 -1.26 -12.32 -15.09
N SER A 704 -2.05 -12.89 -14.18
CA SER A 704 -3.37 -12.38 -13.80
C SER A 704 -3.35 -10.93 -13.33
N ARG A 705 -2.32 -10.54 -12.55
CA ARG A 705 -2.14 -9.19 -12.02
C ARG A 705 -1.66 -8.18 -13.07
N LYS A 706 -0.92 -8.63 -14.08
CA LYS A 706 -0.34 -7.76 -15.13
C LYS A 706 -1.23 -7.59 -16.35
N LEU A 707 -2.22 -8.48 -16.56
CA LEU A 707 -3.10 -8.44 -17.73
C LEU A 707 -3.76 -7.08 -17.97
N ALA A 708 -4.07 -6.32 -16.92
CA ALA A 708 -4.69 -5.01 -17.04
C ALA A 708 -3.69 -3.88 -17.36
N SER A 709 -2.39 -4.08 -17.15
CA SER A 709 -1.35 -3.07 -17.33
C SER A 709 -0.46 -3.29 -18.54
N TRP A 710 -0.35 -4.53 -19.06
CA TRP A 710 0.40 -4.82 -20.26
C TRP A 710 -0.26 -4.29 -21.53
N SER A 711 0.57 -3.80 -22.45
CA SER A 711 0.23 -3.65 -23.85
C SER A 711 -0.02 -5.01 -24.52
N ASP A 712 -0.66 -4.99 -25.69
CA ASP A 712 -0.89 -6.20 -26.49
C ASP A 712 0.44 -6.88 -26.88
N GLU A 713 1.48 -6.09 -27.17
CA GLU A 713 2.83 -6.59 -27.48
C GLU A 713 3.50 -7.27 -26.27
N GLU A 714 3.45 -6.65 -25.09
CA GLU A 714 4.02 -7.24 -23.86
C GLU A 714 3.31 -8.53 -23.47
N ARG A 715 1.98 -8.52 -23.55
CA ARG A 715 1.16 -9.72 -23.30
C ARG A 715 1.51 -10.84 -24.26
N GLN A 716 1.63 -10.54 -25.56
CA GLN A 716 2.01 -11.54 -26.56
C GLN A 716 3.42 -12.08 -26.29
N ALA A 717 4.39 -11.22 -25.98
CA ALA A 717 5.76 -11.63 -25.67
C ALA A 717 5.84 -12.53 -24.42
N TYR A 718 5.05 -12.23 -23.38
CA TYR A 718 4.94 -13.09 -22.20
C TYR A 718 4.34 -14.46 -22.54
N ASP A 719 3.20 -14.46 -23.25
CA ASP A 719 2.49 -15.69 -23.63
C ASP A 719 3.33 -16.58 -24.57
N GLU A 720 4.17 -15.99 -25.42
CA GLU A 720 5.13 -16.72 -26.27
C GLU A 720 6.30 -17.33 -25.46
N LYS A 721 6.78 -16.61 -24.44
CA LYS A 721 7.85 -17.08 -23.56
C LYS A 721 7.40 -18.20 -22.62
N LEU A 722 6.16 -18.12 -22.13
CA LEU A 722 5.57 -19.03 -21.14
C LEU A 722 4.13 -19.39 -21.54
N PRO A 723 3.93 -20.33 -22.49
CA PRO A 723 2.59 -20.63 -23.02
C PRO A 723 1.70 -21.44 -22.07
N CYS A 724 2.27 -22.44 -21.35
CA CYS A 724 1.55 -23.30 -20.40
C CYS A 724 2.34 -23.51 -19.09
N PRO A 725 2.66 -22.43 -18.37
CA PRO A 725 3.54 -22.48 -17.20
C PRO A 725 3.06 -23.42 -16.07
N LEU A 726 1.77 -23.41 -15.74
CA LEU A 726 1.17 -24.20 -14.67
C LEU A 726 1.15 -25.68 -15.05
N PHE A 727 0.59 -26.02 -16.21
CA PHE A 727 0.54 -27.40 -16.68
C PHE A 727 1.93 -28.00 -16.87
N ASN A 728 2.90 -27.21 -17.35
CA ASN A 728 4.30 -27.66 -17.45
C ASN A 728 4.93 -27.97 -16.10
N CYS A 729 4.58 -27.23 -15.05
CA CYS A 729 4.97 -27.55 -13.68
C CYS A 729 4.28 -28.84 -13.23
N ILE A 730 2.96 -28.96 -13.42
CA ILE A 730 2.14 -30.05 -12.88
C ILE A 730 2.43 -31.41 -13.53
N LYS A 731 2.69 -31.45 -14.84
CA LYS A 731 2.92 -32.70 -15.59
C LYS A 731 4.19 -33.47 -15.19
N SER A 732 5.02 -32.90 -14.32
CA SER A 732 6.28 -33.48 -13.86
C SER A 732 6.12 -34.71 -12.93
N ASN A 733 4.89 -35.07 -12.55
CA ASN A 733 4.53 -36.13 -11.58
C ASN A 733 5.13 -35.97 -10.17
N ASN A 734 5.79 -34.86 -9.89
CA ASN A 734 6.27 -34.48 -8.56
C ASN A 734 5.79 -33.07 -8.18
N ALA A 735 4.70 -32.60 -8.76
CA ALA A 735 4.15 -31.29 -8.43
C ALA A 735 3.32 -31.36 -7.15
N ALA A 736 3.38 -30.29 -6.36
CA ALA A 736 2.48 -30.09 -5.23
C ALA A 736 1.96 -28.66 -5.20
N LEU A 737 0.81 -28.50 -4.55
CA LEU A 737 0.17 -27.22 -4.28
C LEU A 737 0.05 -27.04 -2.78
N ILE A 738 0.56 -25.92 -2.26
CA ILE A 738 0.38 -25.49 -0.86
C ILE A 738 -0.58 -24.30 -0.88
N LEU A 739 -1.56 -24.28 0.01
CA LEU A 739 -2.61 -23.25 0.10
C LEU A 739 -2.43 -22.43 1.39
N LYS A 740 -2.55 -21.10 1.29
CA LYS A 740 -2.34 -20.18 2.43
C LYS A 740 -3.42 -20.33 3.49
N ASP A 741 -4.67 -20.45 3.07
CA ASP A 741 -5.84 -20.69 3.91
C ASP A 741 -6.89 -21.42 3.07
N ILE A 742 -7.51 -22.50 3.58
CA ILE A 742 -8.68 -23.14 2.97
C ILE A 742 -9.92 -22.53 3.65
N ASP A 743 -10.17 -21.26 3.38
CA ASP A 743 -11.39 -20.62 3.85
C ASP A 743 -12.54 -20.99 2.92
N ALA A 744 -13.59 -21.61 3.47
CA ALA A 744 -14.77 -22.03 2.72
C ALA A 744 -15.55 -20.84 2.11
N ASP A 745 -15.35 -19.63 2.64
CA ASP A 745 -16.06 -18.41 2.27
C ASP A 745 -15.22 -17.45 1.40
N ALA A 746 -13.93 -17.71 1.20
CA ALA A 746 -13.08 -16.85 0.37
C ALA A 746 -13.37 -17.03 -1.12
N GLU A 747 -13.63 -15.93 -1.84
CA GLU A 747 -13.84 -15.95 -3.29
C GLU A 747 -12.57 -16.33 -4.07
N VAL A 748 -11.39 -15.93 -3.58
CA VAL A 748 -10.10 -16.27 -4.16
C VAL A 748 -9.07 -16.50 -3.04
N MET A 749 -8.42 -17.65 -3.08
CA MET A 749 -7.31 -18.05 -2.22
C MET A 749 -5.97 -17.86 -2.94
N VAL A 750 -4.88 -17.77 -2.18
CA VAL A 750 -3.52 -17.75 -2.71
C VAL A 750 -2.85 -19.08 -2.39
N GLY A 751 -2.15 -19.65 -3.37
CA GLY A 751 -1.35 -20.85 -3.22
C GLY A 751 0.04 -20.71 -3.84
N ILE A 752 0.91 -21.66 -3.55
CA ILE A 752 2.20 -21.82 -4.21
C ILE A 752 2.27 -23.20 -4.88
N LEU A 753 2.69 -23.17 -6.14
CA LEU A 753 2.88 -24.34 -7.01
C LEU A 753 4.37 -24.57 -7.19
N GLY A 754 4.79 -25.82 -7.08
CA GLY A 754 6.20 -26.18 -7.17
C GLY A 754 6.43 -27.68 -7.20
N LYS A 755 7.70 -28.06 -7.14
CA LYS A 755 8.12 -29.46 -7.12
C LYS A 755 8.30 -29.93 -5.69
N ALA A 756 7.81 -31.12 -5.41
CA ALA A 756 7.80 -31.74 -4.11
C ALA A 756 8.56 -33.08 -4.13
N GLN A 757 9.30 -33.33 -3.06
CA GLN A 757 9.99 -34.59 -2.83
C GLN A 757 9.84 -35.01 -1.37
N GLU A 758 9.36 -36.23 -1.15
CA GLU A 758 9.26 -36.80 0.19
C GLU A 758 10.62 -36.89 0.88
N CYS A 759 10.62 -36.61 2.17
CA CYS A 759 11.80 -36.63 3.02
C CYS A 759 11.40 -36.90 4.47
N VAL A 760 12.40 -36.93 5.35
CA VAL A 760 12.19 -37.02 6.79
C VAL A 760 12.39 -35.64 7.40
N ASP A 761 11.58 -35.32 8.41
CA ASP A 761 11.78 -34.15 9.25
C ASP A 761 13.10 -34.25 10.04
N ASP A 762 13.60 -33.14 10.56
CA ASP A 762 14.90 -33.08 11.23
C ASP A 762 14.92 -33.89 12.55
N ASP A 763 13.74 -34.14 13.13
CA ASP A 763 13.54 -35.00 14.31
C ASP A 763 13.54 -36.51 13.98
N GLY A 764 13.57 -36.89 12.69
CA GLY A 764 13.69 -38.28 12.24
C GLY A 764 12.42 -39.14 12.29
N GLU A 765 11.34 -38.64 12.90
CA GLU A 765 10.12 -39.43 13.16
C GLU A 765 8.92 -39.09 12.26
N GLN A 766 8.87 -37.87 11.70
CA GLN A 766 7.73 -37.38 10.90
C GLN A 766 8.06 -37.31 9.40
N THR A 767 7.08 -37.66 8.56
CA THR A 767 7.15 -37.46 7.11
C THR A 767 7.09 -35.97 6.77
N ALA A 768 8.08 -35.48 6.04
CA ALA A 768 8.15 -34.10 5.59
C ALA A 768 8.29 -34.04 4.06
N VAL A 769 8.15 -32.84 3.50
CA VAL A 769 8.27 -32.63 2.04
C VAL A 769 9.26 -31.50 1.76
N LEU A 770 10.27 -31.78 0.95
CA LEU A 770 11.09 -30.75 0.31
C LEU A 770 10.26 -30.14 -0.81
N PHE A 771 10.11 -28.81 -0.82
CA PHE A 771 9.30 -28.11 -1.80
C PHE A 771 10.11 -26.99 -2.46
N GLU A 772 10.41 -27.16 -3.74
CA GLU A 772 11.03 -26.12 -4.58
C GLU A 772 9.92 -25.29 -5.21
N ARG A 773 9.73 -24.06 -4.70
CA ARG A 773 8.68 -23.16 -5.15
C ARG A 773 8.98 -22.68 -6.57
N GLU A 774 8.02 -22.84 -7.48
CA GLU A 774 8.13 -22.28 -8.84
C GLU A 774 7.25 -21.05 -9.03
N ARG A 775 6.02 -21.05 -8.51
CA ARG A 775 5.01 -20.01 -8.81
C ARG A 775 4.07 -19.72 -7.65
N THR A 776 3.59 -18.49 -7.59
CA THR A 776 2.39 -18.13 -6.82
C THR A 776 1.17 -18.25 -7.75
N VAL A 777 0.08 -18.81 -7.24
CA VAL A 777 -1.17 -19.02 -7.98
C VAL A 777 -2.35 -18.43 -7.23
N MET A 778 -3.34 -17.96 -8.00
CA MET A 778 -4.68 -17.63 -7.50
C MET A 778 -5.54 -18.88 -7.64
N CYS A 779 -6.25 -19.26 -6.58
CA CYS A 779 -7.06 -20.47 -6.52
C CYS A 779 -8.50 -20.12 -6.12
N TRP A 780 -9.51 -20.62 -6.83
CA TRP A 780 -10.90 -20.43 -6.39
C TRP A 780 -11.75 -21.65 -6.71
N ARG A 781 -12.72 -21.91 -5.83
CA ARG A 781 -13.69 -23.00 -6.01
C ARG A 781 -14.67 -22.63 -7.12
N LEU A 782 -15.02 -23.60 -7.97
CA LEU A 782 -16.07 -23.40 -8.97
C LEU A 782 -17.43 -23.25 -8.28
N GLY A 783 -18.14 -22.17 -8.60
CA GLY A 783 -19.51 -21.99 -8.16
C GLY A 783 -20.47 -22.95 -8.87
N PRO A 784 -21.75 -23.03 -8.44
CA PRO A 784 -22.74 -23.94 -9.03
C PRO A 784 -22.92 -23.75 -10.55
N ARG A 785 -22.81 -22.50 -11.04
CA ARG A 785 -22.95 -22.19 -12.48
C ARG A 785 -21.74 -22.66 -13.28
N ASP A 786 -20.52 -22.34 -12.81
CA ASP A 786 -19.29 -22.81 -13.44
C ASP A 786 -19.22 -24.33 -13.50
N LEU A 787 -19.67 -25.00 -12.43
CA LEU A 787 -19.73 -26.45 -12.37
C LEU A 787 -20.78 -27.02 -13.35
N ALA A 788 -21.94 -26.38 -13.49
CA ALA A 788 -22.94 -26.79 -14.46
C ALA A 788 -22.40 -26.68 -15.90
N LEU A 789 -21.72 -25.59 -16.23
CA LEU A 789 -21.06 -25.43 -17.53
C LEU A 789 -19.95 -26.47 -17.72
N LEU A 790 -19.10 -26.68 -16.72
CA LEU A 790 -18.03 -27.69 -16.76
C LEU A 790 -18.59 -29.09 -17.01
N ASN A 791 -19.71 -29.47 -16.39
CA ASN A 791 -20.33 -30.77 -16.62
C ASN A 791 -20.78 -30.96 -18.09
N LYS A 792 -21.31 -29.90 -18.73
CA LYS A 792 -21.66 -29.92 -20.16
C LYS A 792 -20.40 -30.06 -21.01
N VAL A 793 -19.35 -29.30 -20.68
CA VAL A 793 -18.04 -29.38 -21.34
C VAL A 793 -17.44 -30.79 -21.24
N MET A 794 -17.46 -31.39 -20.05
CA MET A 794 -17.01 -32.77 -19.80
C MET A 794 -17.79 -33.78 -20.62
N ALA A 795 -19.11 -33.62 -20.75
CA ALA A 795 -19.93 -34.51 -21.58
C ALA A 795 -19.54 -34.43 -23.06
N ILE A 796 -19.34 -33.22 -23.60
CA ILE A 796 -18.91 -33.02 -24.99
C ILE A 796 -17.51 -33.58 -25.22
N SER A 797 -16.57 -33.31 -24.31
CA SER A 797 -15.19 -33.80 -24.37
C SER A 797 -15.11 -35.33 -24.33
N ASN A 798 -15.92 -35.99 -23.50
CA ASN A 798 -16.01 -37.45 -23.49
C ASN A 798 -16.56 -38.01 -24.82
N ARG A 799 -17.56 -37.37 -25.43
CA ARG A 799 -18.04 -37.78 -26.77
C ARG A 799 -16.93 -37.63 -27.82
N LEU A 800 -16.13 -36.57 -27.76
CA LEU A 800 -15.01 -36.38 -28.67
C LEU A 800 -13.94 -37.47 -28.46
N ALA A 801 -13.64 -37.81 -27.21
CA ALA A 801 -12.66 -38.83 -26.87
C ALA A 801 -13.05 -40.21 -27.45
N ASP A 802 -14.34 -40.52 -27.46
CA ASP A 802 -14.85 -41.81 -27.96
C ASP A 802 -15.14 -41.80 -29.48
N ASP A 803 -14.99 -40.65 -30.16
CA ASP A 803 -15.25 -40.50 -31.59
C ASP A 803 -14.06 -40.95 -32.47
N PRO A 804 -14.30 -41.59 -33.63
CA PRO A 804 -13.25 -41.98 -34.57
C PRO A 804 -12.27 -40.86 -34.97
N VAL A 805 -12.69 -39.58 -34.98
CA VAL A 805 -11.77 -38.47 -35.32
C VAL A 805 -10.60 -38.37 -34.33
N THR A 806 -10.83 -38.69 -33.05
CA THR A 806 -9.75 -38.71 -32.04
C THR A 806 -8.85 -39.91 -32.25
N ALA A 807 -9.41 -41.10 -32.52
CA ALA A 807 -8.62 -42.30 -32.79
C ALA A 807 -7.70 -42.12 -34.02
N ASN A 808 -8.21 -41.48 -35.08
CA ASN A 808 -7.42 -41.14 -36.28
C ASN A 808 -6.26 -40.19 -35.94
N LEU A 809 -6.53 -39.12 -35.16
CA LEU A 809 -5.50 -38.18 -34.74
C LEU A 809 -4.39 -38.86 -33.92
N LEU A 810 -4.75 -39.76 -33.00
CA LEU A 810 -3.77 -40.49 -32.19
C LEU A 810 -2.93 -41.46 -33.04
N ALA A 811 -3.52 -42.08 -34.07
CA ALA A 811 -2.80 -42.97 -34.99
C ALA A 811 -1.75 -42.26 -35.84
N CYS A 812 -1.92 -40.96 -36.13
CA CYS A 812 -0.95 -40.14 -36.86
C CYS A 812 0.33 -39.82 -36.08
N GLY A 813 0.40 -40.15 -34.78
CA GLY A 813 1.55 -39.84 -33.92
C GLY A 813 1.71 -38.34 -33.66
N GLN A 814 2.73 -37.93 -32.89
CA GLN A 814 2.91 -36.54 -32.43
C GLN A 814 3.70 -35.64 -33.39
N GLU A 815 4.36 -36.21 -34.40
CA GLU A 815 5.22 -35.47 -35.32
C GLU A 815 4.40 -34.65 -36.34
N ALA A 816 4.90 -33.45 -36.68
CA ALA A 816 4.25 -32.59 -37.66
C ALA A 816 4.30 -33.24 -39.05
N SER A 817 3.13 -33.48 -39.62
CA SER A 817 2.96 -34.07 -40.95
C SER A 817 1.67 -33.53 -41.61
N PRO A 818 1.60 -33.47 -42.95
CA PRO A 818 0.37 -33.11 -43.65
C PRO A 818 -0.82 -33.97 -43.23
N GLU A 819 -0.60 -35.27 -42.98
CA GLU A 819 -1.64 -36.19 -42.51
C GLU A 819 -2.14 -35.82 -41.09
N ARG A 820 -1.23 -35.43 -40.18
CA ARG A 820 -1.62 -34.95 -38.85
C ARG A 820 -2.40 -33.64 -38.91
N ASP A 821 -1.99 -32.69 -39.78
CA ASP A 821 -2.70 -31.42 -39.96
C ASP A 821 -4.14 -31.62 -40.45
N GLU A 822 -4.36 -32.62 -41.32
CA GLU A 822 -5.70 -33.02 -41.76
C GLU A 822 -6.54 -33.59 -40.60
N CYS A 823 -5.99 -34.52 -39.82
CA CYS A 823 -6.68 -35.05 -38.63
C CYS A 823 -6.99 -33.96 -37.58
N LEU A 824 -6.09 -33.00 -37.36
CA LEU A 824 -6.34 -31.85 -36.48
C LEU A 824 -7.50 -30.98 -37.00
N ALA A 825 -7.59 -30.79 -38.32
CA ALA A 825 -8.69 -30.06 -38.95
C ALA A 825 -10.04 -30.81 -38.83
N GLU A 826 -10.03 -32.15 -38.91
CA GLU A 826 -11.21 -32.98 -38.68
C GLU A 826 -11.74 -32.85 -37.24
N VAL A 827 -10.86 -32.95 -36.25
CA VAL A 827 -11.21 -32.76 -34.83
C VAL A 827 -11.77 -31.35 -34.60
N LYS A 828 -11.15 -30.32 -35.18
CA LYS A 828 -11.65 -28.94 -35.11
C LYS A 828 -13.05 -28.81 -35.69
N LYS A 829 -13.28 -29.39 -36.88
CA LYS A 829 -14.59 -29.35 -37.55
C LYS A 829 -15.66 -30.08 -36.75
N TRP A 830 -15.31 -31.22 -36.15
CA TRP A 830 -16.19 -31.96 -35.23
C TRP A 830 -16.61 -31.09 -34.06
N LEU A 831 -15.64 -30.44 -33.39
CA LEU A 831 -15.89 -29.55 -32.25
C LEU A 831 -16.83 -28.39 -32.62
N GLN A 832 -16.55 -27.71 -33.73
CA GLN A 832 -17.38 -26.60 -34.22
C GLN A 832 -18.82 -27.04 -34.48
N THR A 833 -19.00 -28.20 -35.12
CA THR A 833 -20.33 -28.72 -35.48
C THR A 833 -21.10 -29.16 -34.23
N THR A 834 -20.46 -29.90 -33.34
CA THR A 834 -21.11 -30.42 -32.13
C THR A 834 -21.46 -29.29 -31.17
N VAL A 835 -20.57 -28.32 -30.96
CA VAL A 835 -20.83 -27.20 -30.04
C VAL A 835 -21.90 -26.25 -30.59
N ASP A 836 -21.94 -26.01 -31.90
CA ASP A 836 -23.04 -25.26 -32.55
C ASP A 836 -24.39 -25.99 -32.40
N HIS A 837 -24.39 -27.32 -32.48
CA HIS A 837 -25.58 -28.11 -32.23
C HIS A 837 -26.05 -28.01 -30.76
N GLU A 838 -25.15 -28.15 -29.78
CA GLU A 838 -25.50 -28.00 -28.36
C GLU A 838 -26.00 -26.58 -28.06
N TRP A 839 -25.36 -25.54 -28.61
CA TRP A 839 -25.79 -24.15 -28.47
C TRP A 839 -27.25 -23.94 -28.91
N LYS A 840 -27.66 -24.54 -30.03
CA LYS A 840 -29.01 -24.37 -30.59
C LYS A 840 -30.08 -25.22 -29.89
N ASN A 841 -29.69 -26.37 -29.33
CA ASN A 841 -30.64 -27.38 -28.85
C ASN A 841 -30.66 -27.53 -27.31
N ASP A 842 -29.66 -27.00 -26.61
CA ASP A 842 -29.60 -26.94 -25.14
C ASP A 842 -29.64 -25.47 -24.68
N PRO A 843 -30.84 -24.92 -24.39
CA PRO A 843 -30.99 -23.55 -23.91
C PRO A 843 -30.20 -23.25 -22.62
N GLU A 844 -30.00 -24.27 -21.77
CA GLU A 844 -29.23 -24.14 -20.54
C GLU A 844 -27.74 -23.93 -20.86
N PHE A 845 -27.19 -24.65 -21.85
CA PHE A 845 -25.81 -24.47 -22.28
C PHE A 845 -25.56 -23.07 -22.84
N ALA A 846 -26.43 -22.58 -23.74
CA ALA A 846 -26.32 -21.23 -24.30
C ALA A 846 -26.44 -20.15 -23.21
N GLN A 847 -27.38 -20.32 -22.28
CA GLN A 847 -27.55 -19.40 -21.14
C GLN A 847 -26.32 -19.39 -20.23
N LEU A 848 -25.79 -20.57 -19.84
CA LEU A 848 -24.62 -20.67 -18.97
C LEU A 848 -23.38 -20.02 -19.60
N VAL A 849 -23.19 -20.18 -20.91
CA VAL A 849 -22.10 -19.51 -21.61
C VAL A 849 -22.31 -18.00 -21.66
N GLY A 850 -23.51 -17.52 -21.98
CA GLY A 850 -23.83 -16.09 -21.99
C GLY A 850 -23.58 -15.44 -20.62
N ASP A 851 -24.05 -16.09 -19.55
CA ASP A 851 -23.90 -15.62 -18.17
C ASP A 851 -22.42 -15.57 -17.71
N ILE A 852 -21.56 -16.47 -18.20
CA ILE A 852 -20.16 -16.60 -17.73
C ILE A 852 -19.17 -15.87 -18.64
N MET A 853 -19.37 -15.91 -19.95
CA MET A 853 -18.42 -15.42 -20.96
C MET A 853 -18.90 -14.17 -21.70
N GLY A 854 -20.17 -13.79 -21.55
CA GLY A 854 -20.80 -12.64 -22.21
C GLY A 854 -21.69 -13.02 -23.39
N ASP A 855 -22.52 -12.07 -23.81
CA ASP A 855 -23.35 -12.17 -25.01
C ASP A 855 -22.46 -12.18 -26.28
N ASP A 856 -22.92 -12.80 -27.38
CA ASP A 856 -22.21 -12.96 -28.67
C ASP A 856 -21.12 -14.05 -28.75
N MET A 857 -21.26 -15.14 -27.99
CA MET A 857 -20.32 -16.27 -28.03
C MET A 857 -20.67 -17.37 -29.08
N GLU A 858 -21.76 -17.22 -29.84
CA GLU A 858 -22.20 -18.20 -30.83
C GLU A 858 -21.08 -18.54 -31.84
N GLY A 859 -20.84 -19.85 -32.05
CA GLY A 859 -19.79 -20.34 -32.95
C GLY A 859 -18.34 -20.18 -32.47
N SER A 860 -18.11 -19.53 -31.31
CA SER A 860 -16.77 -19.20 -30.80
C SER A 860 -16.38 -19.98 -29.54
N VAL A 861 -17.31 -20.71 -28.91
CA VAL A 861 -17.09 -21.44 -27.63
C VAL A 861 -16.35 -22.76 -27.81
N TRP A 862 -16.30 -23.33 -29.02
CA TRP A 862 -15.76 -24.68 -29.24
C TRP A 862 -14.33 -24.93 -28.69
N PRO A 863 -13.41 -23.95 -28.59
CA PRO A 863 -12.11 -24.18 -27.96
C PRO A 863 -12.19 -24.53 -26.47
N LEU A 864 -13.25 -24.11 -25.77
CA LEU A 864 -13.47 -24.39 -24.35
C LEU A 864 -13.39 -25.89 -24.05
N ILE A 865 -13.86 -26.74 -24.97
CA ILE A 865 -13.91 -28.19 -24.80
C ILE A 865 -12.52 -28.79 -24.62
N VAL A 866 -11.56 -28.35 -25.44
CA VAL A 866 -10.19 -28.86 -25.41
C VAL A 866 -9.31 -28.11 -24.40
N VAL A 867 -9.65 -26.86 -24.06
CA VAL A 867 -8.89 -26.07 -23.08
C VAL A 867 -9.24 -26.45 -21.65
N GLU A 868 -10.51 -26.60 -21.31
CA GLU A 868 -10.93 -26.88 -19.94
C GLU A 868 -10.77 -28.37 -19.58
N TYR A 869 -10.99 -29.28 -20.52
CA TYR A 869 -11.10 -30.71 -20.20
C TYR A 869 -10.44 -31.63 -21.23
N SER A 870 -9.11 -31.56 -21.33
CA SER A 870 -8.26 -32.50 -22.08
C SER A 870 -7.61 -33.58 -21.19
N ASN A 871 -7.58 -33.34 -19.89
CA ASN A 871 -7.04 -34.22 -18.86
C ASN A 871 -7.75 -33.90 -17.54
N ILE A 872 -7.49 -34.72 -16.53
CA ILE A 872 -7.95 -34.48 -15.17
C ILE A 872 -6.73 -34.31 -14.29
N ILE A 873 -6.63 -33.17 -13.61
CA ILE A 873 -5.61 -32.96 -12.59
C ILE A 873 -6.24 -33.26 -11.24
N TYR A 874 -5.75 -34.32 -10.61
CA TYR A 874 -6.17 -34.74 -9.29
C TYR A 874 -5.27 -34.12 -8.23
N MET A 875 -5.87 -33.61 -7.15
CA MET A 875 -5.16 -33.23 -5.93
C MET A 875 -5.41 -34.28 -4.85
N ASN A 876 -4.31 -34.88 -4.39
CA ASN A 876 -4.27 -35.78 -3.24
C ASN A 876 -3.79 -34.99 -2.02
N ASP A 877 -4.72 -34.69 -1.11
CA ASP A 877 -4.44 -33.92 0.10
C ASP A 877 -3.44 -34.66 1.00
N LEU A 878 -2.51 -33.89 1.55
CA LEU A 878 -1.68 -34.30 2.67
C LEU A 878 -2.37 -33.91 4.00
N ALA A 879 -1.74 -34.24 5.12
CA ALA A 879 -2.21 -33.78 6.42
C ALA A 879 -2.33 -32.25 6.45
N GLU A 880 -3.35 -31.71 7.12
CA GLU A 880 -3.56 -30.24 7.20
C GLU A 880 -2.36 -29.52 7.82
N ASP A 881 -1.62 -30.18 8.70
CA ASP A 881 -0.44 -29.69 9.39
C ASP A 881 0.88 -30.28 8.84
N GLN A 882 0.88 -30.70 7.57
CA GLN A 882 2.04 -31.27 6.88
C GLN A 882 3.26 -30.37 7.02
N VAL A 883 4.42 -30.97 7.34
CA VAL A 883 5.71 -30.28 7.41
C VAL A 883 6.30 -30.12 6.00
N TRP A 884 6.60 -28.88 5.64
CA TRP A 884 7.22 -28.47 4.38
C TRP A 884 8.56 -27.80 4.65
N PHE A 885 9.57 -28.10 3.84
CA PHE A 885 10.79 -27.32 3.70
C PHE A 885 10.71 -26.56 2.38
N VAL A 886 10.27 -25.30 2.45
CA VAL A 886 10.06 -24.45 1.26
C VAL A 886 11.37 -23.77 0.90
N ASP A 887 11.92 -24.08 -0.27
CA ASP A 887 13.02 -23.35 -0.92
C ASP A 887 12.49 -22.55 -2.11
#